data_AF-A0A421FIF6-F1
#
_entry.id   AF-A0A421FIF6-F1
#
_cell.length_a   1.000
_cell.length_b   1.000
_cell.length_c   1.000
_cell.angle_alpha   90.00
_cell.angle_beta   90.00
_cell.angle_gamma   90.00
#
_symmetry.space_group_name_H-M   'P 1'
#
loop_
_entity.id
_entity.type
_entity.pdbx_description
1 polymer ?
#
loop_
_entity_poly.entity_id
_entity_poly.type
_entity_poly.pdbx_seq_one_letter_code
_entity_poly.pdbx_strand_id
1 'polypeptide(L)'
;MVKRITGEPLREWVQRNLESSLVGSTIRTIMAVLSTFQALFHVSLNWSGLRIETVQWMKEVDFSINMVFTLEYLVRVYAAFDRLEYIFDFFPVIEFAVVLPSWFDLISAHTNSMTNTSTLPQASRMLRPLRFIRIFRLVQFAKSSLQQQAWAAILTIVSIVFTTAGLLQATEACLVPCDGDHKTCQCWDLSFPNLLYFVMVSISTLGYGDIAPVSTSGKFIVAFVILFTFIVVPIQLTRIQETITSHTDYSSAYSEAKLHPHIIITGYVNADTLPIFFSEFFHPSNVNWNERVVILNASPPTPEINKVLHSYDSKAQYIVGSPLLDEDLSRAVLSDASACYVLVNRQSSRPQHADQCCALITIALRRGNPTCPIYTQIINSRNAATLLNMGASDVVVVGMLKFSILGRSCQVKGLPTLLLNLLAQCNSDLDSHHSSLQWQRQYLHGYIHGIFIVDIPRTFSGLTFGDLIRFLYDKASIIPLAILTEDGVRFVDMEFKLGAMADPNLCCKVYAIAKGLTAVEGVMKIPPEQILSYRKGIRRQGKSVSSNGLLEMKKIKPSLGHEVEQIRQSLINMYTVAEDYDMEAALGGIERDTTDGTQPVEERHPNQMTEYERFVSLGTPEEIADHIVVCGFPSDTYHFIRTIREVPLVDDNTASPPVVFLASTPIDEREFERLRGFCDVYFVQGSPVNFGDLKKTNIRSAISVLILTQASEAQYSDPNMVDADAITIVRYIVEISQRTRMPNLVVELDKSSNVKLLSSLANDQRSCSVFGLPALVVRSVSYRSPRRESVATAARRDSFWASLDESEGQTDATFVLEEFVASGRVFMNSMIDSLMSECYRKPWITQFLHLLIDGSIDDLEERRLFQVEAPDELIALKYGECFRKFLDMMDSVDVLIEVRDARIPWSSANPILEEAFSKSKPRLVVFNKSDLANSNMQQKVERQCAQELGTVDCLFTSVTKGKRLQAILQWCNKRSGAQFKSTAGSMVMVVGIPNVGKSSLINEFRRLSNSQKLSKGRKRATVGPTPGVTVRNDIIKVNDKPAVYVVDTPGVMLPNIPSAETGMRLALTGAIKDDVVGTELIADYMLFTLNQLKSTRYVDALKLPGPTDNIGELFQFVYKRCGALGKEPDVQNRLAAQFLLQEFRRGAFGNFTLDPIETAKKSSANSTPQP
;
A
#
# COMPACT_ATOMS: atom_id res chain seq x y z
N MET A 1 -42.63 -9.68 -48.58
CA MET A 1 -43.41 -9.82 -47.32
C MET A 1 -42.89 -11.03 -46.57
N VAL A 2 -42.91 -10.98 -45.24
CA VAL A 2 -42.50 -12.10 -44.38
C VAL A 2 -43.62 -13.13 -44.34
N LYS A 3 -43.30 -14.43 -44.40
CA LYS A 3 -44.31 -15.50 -44.29
C LYS A 3 -45.04 -15.41 -42.94
N ARG A 4 -46.36 -15.65 -42.97
CA ARG A 4 -47.22 -15.65 -41.78
C ARG A 4 -46.83 -16.79 -40.84
N ILE A 5 -46.70 -16.50 -39.56
CA ILE A 5 -46.39 -17.51 -38.54
C ILE A 5 -47.66 -18.33 -38.29
N THR A 6 -47.53 -19.64 -38.10
CA THR A 6 -48.66 -20.53 -37.79
C THR A 6 -49.33 -20.12 -36.48
N GLY A 7 -50.61 -19.74 -36.53
CA GLY A 7 -51.38 -19.25 -35.38
C GLY A 7 -51.47 -17.72 -35.24
N GLU A 8 -50.65 -16.96 -35.98
CA GLU A 8 -50.67 -15.49 -35.96
C GLU A 8 -51.96 -14.97 -36.63
N PRO A 9 -52.79 -14.12 -36.00
CA PRO A 9 -53.94 -13.50 -36.65
C PRO A 9 -53.49 -12.59 -37.81
N LEU A 10 -54.32 -12.45 -38.85
CA LEU A 10 -53.98 -11.68 -40.06
C LEU A 10 -53.56 -10.24 -39.74
N ARG A 11 -54.15 -9.65 -38.71
CA ARG A 11 -53.86 -8.29 -38.23
C ARG A 11 -52.43 -8.12 -37.73
N GLU A 12 -51.98 -8.99 -36.82
CA GLU A 12 -50.61 -8.95 -36.28
C GLU A 12 -49.60 -9.16 -37.41
N TRP A 13 -49.94 -10.03 -38.37
CA TRP A 13 -49.13 -10.21 -39.56
C TRP A 13 -49.04 -8.93 -40.41
N VAL A 14 -50.14 -8.21 -40.63
CA VAL A 14 -50.15 -6.93 -41.35
C VAL A 14 -49.33 -5.88 -40.60
N GLN A 15 -49.55 -5.73 -39.28
CA GLN A 15 -48.81 -4.78 -38.45
C GLN A 15 -47.30 -5.05 -38.49
N ARG A 16 -46.89 -6.30 -38.28
CA ARG A 16 -45.49 -6.72 -38.35
C ARG A 16 -44.87 -6.44 -39.71
N ASN A 17 -45.58 -6.69 -40.80
CA ASN A 17 -45.08 -6.38 -42.15
C ASN A 17 -45.02 -4.87 -42.41
N LEU A 18 -45.93 -4.07 -41.88
CA LEU A 18 -45.87 -2.61 -41.98
C LEU A 18 -44.71 -2.02 -41.18
N GLU A 19 -44.37 -2.62 -40.03
CA GLU A 19 -43.33 -2.13 -39.10
C GLU A 19 -41.90 -2.57 -39.47
N SER A 20 -41.70 -3.85 -39.77
CA SER A 20 -40.37 -4.48 -39.81
C SER A 20 -39.93 -4.95 -41.19
N SER A 21 -40.84 -5.03 -42.17
CA SER A 21 -40.50 -5.60 -43.49
C SER A 21 -39.97 -4.57 -44.47
N LEU A 22 -39.19 -5.05 -45.46
CA LEU A 22 -38.75 -4.25 -46.61
C LEU A 22 -39.94 -3.62 -47.38
N VAL A 23 -41.08 -4.33 -47.42
CA VAL A 23 -42.31 -3.83 -48.06
C VAL A 23 -42.89 -2.65 -47.26
N GLY A 24 -42.91 -2.75 -45.93
CA GLY A 24 -43.33 -1.66 -45.05
C GLY A 24 -42.43 -0.43 -45.21
N SER A 25 -41.11 -0.63 -45.26
CA SER A 25 -40.14 0.44 -45.53
C SER A 25 -40.37 1.10 -46.91
N THR A 26 -40.61 0.30 -47.96
CA THR A 26 -40.88 0.80 -49.31
C THR A 26 -42.18 1.62 -49.36
N ILE A 27 -43.24 1.14 -48.72
CA ILE A 27 -44.52 1.87 -48.61
C ILE A 27 -44.28 3.22 -47.93
N ARG A 28 -43.56 3.25 -46.80
CA ARG A 28 -43.25 4.50 -46.11
C ARG A 28 -42.48 5.49 -46.97
N THR A 29 -41.50 5.02 -47.75
CA THR A 29 -40.74 5.88 -48.68
C THR A 29 -41.63 6.47 -49.76
N ILE A 30 -42.47 5.65 -50.41
CA ILE A 30 -43.42 6.10 -51.43
C ILE A 30 -44.38 7.15 -50.85
N MET A 31 -44.90 6.88 -49.66
CA MET A 31 -45.85 7.76 -48.98
C MET A 31 -45.25 9.11 -48.59
N ALA A 32 -43.98 9.14 -48.18
CA ALA A 32 -43.27 10.39 -47.92
C ALA A 32 -43.05 11.20 -49.20
N VAL A 33 -42.62 10.55 -50.29
CA VAL A 33 -42.43 11.21 -51.60
C VAL A 33 -43.75 11.80 -52.12
N LEU A 34 -44.84 11.03 -52.06
CA LEU A 34 -46.17 11.51 -52.46
C LEU A 34 -46.64 12.69 -51.59
N SER A 35 -46.34 12.67 -50.29
CA SER A 35 -46.73 13.75 -49.37
C SER A 35 -45.99 15.04 -49.67
N THR A 36 -44.67 14.95 -49.91
CA THR A 36 -43.85 16.11 -50.31
C THR A 36 -44.28 16.64 -51.68
N PHE A 37 -44.53 15.76 -52.65
CA PHE A 37 -45.04 16.15 -53.96
C PHE A 37 -46.38 16.89 -53.84
N GLN A 38 -47.33 16.37 -53.06
CA GLN A 38 -48.64 17.00 -52.87
C GLN A 38 -48.53 18.39 -52.22
N ALA A 39 -47.64 18.56 -51.23
CA ALA A 39 -47.40 19.85 -50.60
C ALA A 39 -46.79 20.87 -51.58
N LEU A 40 -45.78 20.48 -52.36
CA LEU A 40 -45.17 21.34 -53.39
C LEU A 40 -46.14 21.69 -54.51
N PHE A 41 -46.95 20.71 -54.93
CA PHE A 41 -48.01 20.90 -55.91
C PHE A 41 -49.04 21.92 -55.40
N HIS A 42 -49.41 21.88 -54.13
CA HIS A 42 -50.30 22.87 -53.52
C HIS A 42 -49.71 24.29 -53.52
N VAL A 43 -48.42 24.46 -53.18
CA VAL A 43 -47.72 25.75 -53.26
C VAL A 43 -47.68 26.27 -54.68
N SER A 44 -47.32 25.42 -55.64
CA SER A 44 -47.21 25.79 -57.05
C SER A 44 -48.55 26.28 -57.63
N LEU A 45 -49.65 25.62 -57.26
CA LEU A 45 -50.99 26.02 -57.71
C LEU A 45 -51.44 27.38 -57.14
N ASN A 46 -50.97 27.75 -55.95
CA ASN A 46 -51.41 28.96 -55.23
C ASN A 46 -50.33 30.05 -55.16
N TRP A 47 -49.28 29.95 -55.96
CA TRP A 47 -48.11 30.85 -55.92
C TRP A 47 -48.49 32.33 -56.05
N SER A 48 -49.33 32.66 -57.04
CA SER A 48 -49.76 34.03 -57.34
C SER A 48 -51.07 34.45 -56.64
N GLY A 49 -51.67 33.58 -55.81
CA GLY A 49 -52.98 33.77 -55.21
C GLY A 49 -53.86 32.51 -55.28
N LEU A 50 -54.96 32.50 -54.53
CA LEU A 50 -55.87 31.35 -54.44
C LEU A 50 -56.65 31.15 -55.75
N ARG A 51 -56.32 30.10 -56.53
CA ARG A 51 -57.02 29.78 -57.79
C ARG A 51 -58.30 28.99 -57.53
N ILE A 52 -59.45 29.58 -57.86
CA ILE A 52 -60.78 28.96 -57.69
C ILE A 52 -61.09 27.95 -58.81
N GLU A 53 -60.65 28.23 -60.05
CA GLU A 53 -60.81 27.33 -61.19
C GLU A 53 -59.51 26.54 -61.47
N THR A 54 -59.54 25.25 -61.15
CA THR A 54 -58.42 24.32 -61.42
C THR A 54 -58.75 23.41 -62.60
N VAL A 55 -57.74 23.14 -63.44
CA VAL A 55 -57.87 22.27 -64.61
C VAL A 55 -58.21 20.84 -64.19
N GLN A 56 -59.05 20.15 -64.96
CA GLN A 56 -59.61 18.85 -64.60
C GLN A 56 -58.56 17.78 -64.27
N TRP A 57 -57.49 17.67 -65.07
CA TRP A 57 -56.40 16.72 -64.81
C TRP A 57 -55.70 16.95 -63.45
N MET A 58 -55.63 18.20 -62.97
CA MET A 58 -55.01 18.52 -61.68
C MET A 58 -55.86 18.03 -60.51
N LYS A 59 -57.20 18.12 -60.65
CA LYS A 59 -58.16 17.59 -59.67
C LYS A 59 -58.10 16.07 -59.62
N GLU A 60 -57.98 15.41 -60.78
CA GLU A 60 -57.85 13.95 -60.88
C GLU A 60 -56.56 13.43 -60.24
N VAL A 61 -55.44 14.12 -60.43
CA VAL A 61 -54.16 13.79 -59.79
C VAL A 61 -54.24 13.95 -58.26
N ASP A 62 -54.78 15.06 -57.76
CA ASP A 62 -54.93 15.29 -56.30
C ASP A 62 -55.86 14.24 -55.67
N PHE A 63 -56.98 13.91 -56.33
CA PHE A 63 -57.90 12.87 -55.87
C PHE A 63 -57.24 11.49 -55.84
N SER A 64 -56.48 11.13 -56.89
CA SER A 64 -55.78 9.83 -56.97
C SER A 64 -54.77 9.66 -55.84
N ILE A 65 -53.98 10.69 -55.53
CA ILE A 65 -53.03 10.68 -54.42
C ILE A 65 -53.77 10.56 -53.08
N ASN A 66 -54.87 11.30 -52.88
CA ASN A 66 -55.66 11.23 -51.64
C ASN A 66 -56.38 9.89 -51.46
N MET A 67 -56.77 9.21 -52.55
CA MET A 67 -57.30 7.85 -52.48
C MET A 67 -56.25 6.87 -51.93
N VAL A 68 -54.99 6.98 -52.37
CA VAL A 68 -53.88 6.17 -51.85
C VAL A 68 -53.66 6.42 -50.35
N PHE A 69 -53.71 7.68 -49.90
CA PHE A 69 -53.60 8.01 -48.48
C PHE A 69 -54.80 7.54 -47.65
N THR A 70 -56.00 7.55 -48.22
CA THR A 70 -57.20 7.00 -47.55
C THR A 70 -57.04 5.50 -47.31
N LEU A 71 -56.59 4.77 -48.32
CA LEU A 71 -56.34 3.32 -48.22
C LEU A 71 -55.25 3.01 -47.19
N GLU A 72 -54.17 3.80 -47.16
CA GLU A 72 -53.12 3.67 -46.15
C GLU A 72 -53.69 3.85 -44.73
N TYR A 73 -54.46 4.92 -44.50
CA TYR A 73 -55.07 5.20 -43.21
C TYR A 73 -55.97 4.05 -42.73
N LEU A 74 -56.82 3.51 -43.61
CA LEU A 74 -57.71 2.39 -43.29
C LEU A 74 -56.92 1.12 -42.94
N VAL A 75 -55.84 0.82 -43.68
CA VAL A 75 -54.97 -0.33 -43.40
C VAL A 75 -54.27 -0.18 -42.05
N ARG A 76 -53.81 1.02 -41.69
CA ARG A 76 -53.18 1.29 -40.39
C ARG A 76 -54.18 1.22 -39.23
N VAL A 77 -55.39 1.74 -39.40
CA VAL A 77 -56.48 1.59 -38.40
C VAL A 77 -56.82 0.11 -38.19
N TYR A 78 -56.85 -0.70 -39.24
CA TYR A 78 -57.05 -2.15 -39.12
C TYR A 78 -55.91 -2.84 -38.36
N ALA A 79 -54.66 -2.45 -38.65
CA ALA A 79 -53.46 -3.04 -38.07
C ALA A 79 -53.22 -2.67 -36.60
N ALA A 80 -53.59 -1.45 -36.17
CA ALA A 80 -53.34 -0.94 -34.81
C ALA A 80 -53.98 -1.81 -33.73
N PHE A 81 -53.29 -2.06 -32.60
CA PHE A 81 -53.72 -2.94 -31.49
C PHE A 81 -54.94 -2.40 -30.72
N ASP A 82 -54.97 -1.10 -30.44
CA ASP A 82 -56.17 -0.38 -30.01
C ASP A 82 -56.58 0.62 -31.09
N ARG A 83 -57.78 0.41 -31.65
CA ARG A 83 -58.28 1.19 -32.78
C ARG A 83 -58.82 2.55 -32.34
N LEU A 84 -59.43 2.61 -31.17
CA LEU A 84 -59.98 3.86 -30.66
C LEU A 84 -58.83 4.77 -30.23
N GLU A 85 -57.84 4.21 -29.53
CA GLU A 85 -56.62 4.94 -29.19
C GLU A 85 -55.89 5.45 -30.44
N TYR A 86 -55.71 4.60 -31.46
CA TYR A 86 -55.07 5.00 -32.71
C TYR A 86 -55.84 6.12 -33.44
N ILE A 87 -57.17 6.05 -33.54
CA ILE A 87 -57.96 7.06 -34.24
C ILE A 87 -57.88 8.43 -33.55
N PHE A 88 -57.76 8.46 -32.22
CA PHE A 88 -57.68 9.70 -31.44
C PHE A 88 -56.24 10.21 -31.21
N ASP A 89 -55.23 9.48 -31.66
CA ASP A 89 -53.84 9.94 -31.62
C ASP A 89 -53.61 11.13 -32.59
N PHE A 90 -52.68 12.02 -32.25
CA PHE A 90 -52.49 13.31 -32.92
C PHE A 90 -52.20 13.18 -34.42
N PHE A 91 -51.30 12.28 -34.81
CA PHE A 91 -50.91 12.10 -36.21
C PHE A 91 -52.02 11.46 -37.05
N PRO A 92 -52.68 10.36 -36.63
CA PRO A 92 -53.85 9.81 -37.33
C PRO A 92 -55.00 10.80 -37.51
N VAL A 93 -55.32 11.62 -36.51
CA VAL A 93 -56.35 12.67 -36.62
C VAL A 93 -56.00 13.67 -37.74
N ILE A 94 -54.75 14.12 -37.81
CA ILE A 94 -54.28 15.02 -38.86
C ILE A 94 -54.29 14.32 -40.23
N GLU A 95 -53.83 13.07 -40.29
CA GLU A 95 -53.85 12.29 -41.53
C GLU A 95 -55.27 12.15 -42.07
N PHE A 96 -56.26 11.95 -41.22
CA PHE A 96 -57.66 11.94 -41.59
C PHE A 96 -58.13 13.32 -42.07
N ALA A 97 -57.85 14.39 -41.31
CA ALA A 97 -58.26 15.76 -41.64
C ALA A 97 -57.73 16.24 -43.01
N VAL A 98 -56.54 15.80 -43.40
CA VAL A 98 -55.90 16.15 -44.68
C VAL A 98 -56.60 15.52 -45.90
N VAL A 99 -57.23 14.35 -45.74
CA VAL A 99 -57.95 13.67 -46.84
C VAL A 99 -59.37 14.22 -47.02
N LEU A 100 -60.00 14.71 -45.95
CA LEU A 100 -61.38 15.22 -45.96
C LEU A 100 -61.72 16.21 -47.09
N PRO A 101 -60.86 17.17 -47.47
CA PRO A 101 -61.16 18.11 -48.56
C PRO A 101 -61.57 17.43 -49.87
N SER A 102 -60.90 16.34 -50.28
CA SER A 102 -61.20 15.65 -51.53
C SER A 102 -62.53 14.91 -51.49
N TRP A 103 -62.92 14.42 -50.31
CA TRP A 103 -64.24 13.82 -50.11
C TRP A 103 -65.34 14.89 -50.06
N PHE A 104 -65.09 16.05 -49.45
CA PHE A 104 -66.01 17.19 -49.50
C PHE A 104 -66.24 17.70 -50.92
N ASP A 105 -65.17 17.80 -51.72
CA ASP A 105 -65.26 18.22 -53.12
C ASP A 105 -66.04 17.19 -53.96
N LEU A 106 -65.88 15.88 -53.69
CA LEU A 106 -66.63 14.81 -54.35
C LEU A 106 -68.13 14.84 -53.99
N ILE A 107 -68.46 15.04 -52.70
CA ILE A 107 -69.84 15.15 -52.22
C ILE A 107 -70.49 16.40 -52.83
N SER A 108 -69.79 17.53 -52.82
CA SER A 108 -70.26 18.78 -53.41
C SER A 108 -70.50 18.66 -54.91
N ALA A 109 -69.69 17.86 -55.62
CA ALA A 109 -69.87 17.61 -57.05
C ALA A 109 -71.09 16.70 -57.37
N HIS A 110 -71.57 15.91 -56.40
CA HIS A 110 -72.71 15.01 -56.59
C HIS A 110 -74.05 15.67 -56.21
N THR A 111 -74.04 16.69 -55.34
CA THR A 111 -75.23 17.44 -54.94
C THR A 111 -75.39 18.71 -55.78
N ASN A 112 -76.15 18.64 -56.88
CA ASN A 112 -76.38 19.74 -57.84
C ASN A 112 -77.18 20.97 -57.30
N SER A 113 -77.45 21.06 -56.00
CA SER A 113 -78.26 22.13 -55.38
C SER A 113 -77.59 22.75 -54.15
N MET A 114 -76.26 22.92 -54.17
CA MET A 114 -75.57 23.78 -53.21
C MET A 114 -74.98 24.99 -53.92
N THR A 115 -75.54 26.17 -53.66
CA THR A 115 -74.97 27.46 -54.04
C THR A 115 -73.60 27.64 -53.40
N ASN A 116 -72.72 28.43 -54.03
CA ASN A 116 -71.33 28.76 -53.62
C ASN A 116 -71.17 29.39 -52.22
N THR A 117 -72.24 29.47 -51.43
CA THR A 117 -72.34 30.00 -50.07
C THR A 117 -72.47 28.92 -48.98
N SER A 118 -72.41 27.63 -49.34
CA SER A 118 -72.45 26.55 -48.35
C SER A 118 -71.13 26.43 -47.56
N THR A 119 -71.24 26.00 -46.30
CA THR A 119 -70.11 25.85 -45.36
C THR A 119 -69.09 24.80 -45.80
N LEU A 120 -69.47 23.83 -46.63
CA LEU A 120 -68.63 22.71 -47.07
C LEU A 120 -67.46 23.08 -47.99
N PRO A 121 -67.64 23.81 -49.12
CA PRO A 121 -66.53 24.25 -49.96
C PRO A 121 -65.63 25.28 -49.26
N GLN A 122 -66.13 26.00 -48.25
CA GLN A 122 -65.30 26.86 -47.40
C GLN A 122 -64.43 26.04 -46.44
N ALA A 123 -65.01 25.01 -45.81
CA ALA A 123 -64.28 24.06 -44.96
C ALA A 123 -63.23 23.26 -45.75
N SER A 124 -63.53 22.82 -46.98
CA SER A 124 -62.57 22.10 -47.84
C SER A 124 -61.32 22.95 -48.12
N ARG A 125 -61.48 24.26 -48.33
CA ARG A 125 -60.37 25.20 -48.54
C ARG A 125 -59.52 25.44 -47.30
N MET A 126 -60.13 25.56 -46.12
CA MET A 126 -59.41 25.75 -44.86
C MET A 126 -58.61 24.52 -44.39
N LEU A 127 -59.02 23.32 -44.81
CA LEU A 127 -58.36 22.07 -44.44
C LEU A 127 -57.21 21.67 -45.39
N ARG A 128 -57.14 22.21 -46.62
CA ARG A 128 -56.07 21.91 -47.59
C ARG A 128 -54.65 22.30 -47.10
N PRO A 129 -54.42 23.43 -46.42
CA PRO A 129 -53.11 23.79 -45.89
C PRO A 129 -52.56 22.77 -44.87
N LEU A 130 -53.40 21.96 -44.21
CA LEU A 130 -52.93 20.92 -43.28
C LEU A 130 -52.05 19.85 -43.97
N ARG A 131 -52.08 19.78 -45.30
CA ARG A 131 -51.20 18.90 -46.11
C ARG A 131 -49.71 19.11 -45.83
N PHE A 132 -49.30 20.32 -45.44
CA PHE A 132 -47.90 20.62 -45.11
C PHE A 132 -47.40 19.84 -43.89
N ILE A 133 -48.27 19.49 -42.94
CA ILE A 133 -47.91 18.69 -41.76
C ILE A 133 -47.42 17.28 -42.16
N ARG A 134 -47.86 16.74 -43.29
CA ARG A 134 -47.41 15.43 -43.78
C ARG A 134 -45.95 15.41 -44.25
N ILE A 135 -45.32 16.57 -44.46
CA ILE A 135 -43.87 16.66 -44.71
C ILE A 135 -43.10 16.10 -43.50
N PHE A 136 -43.67 16.08 -42.30
CA PHE A 136 -43.11 15.45 -41.11
C PHE A 136 -42.83 13.94 -41.29
N ARG A 137 -43.45 13.27 -42.29
CA ARG A 137 -43.10 11.90 -42.69
C ARG A 137 -41.63 11.77 -43.14
N LEU A 138 -40.94 12.86 -43.49
CA LEU A 138 -39.50 12.84 -43.81
C LEU A 138 -38.60 12.57 -42.59
N VAL A 139 -39.08 12.75 -41.36
CA VAL A 139 -38.32 12.43 -40.13
C VAL A 139 -37.85 10.97 -40.12
N GLN A 140 -38.61 10.07 -40.75
CA GLN A 140 -38.28 8.64 -40.82
C GLN A 140 -36.98 8.32 -41.61
N PHE A 141 -36.42 9.29 -42.34
CA PHE A 141 -35.13 9.12 -43.04
C PHE A 141 -33.92 9.42 -42.15
N ALA A 142 -34.14 9.96 -40.96
CA ALA A 142 -33.08 10.15 -39.97
C ALA A 142 -32.63 8.81 -39.41
N LYS A 143 -31.31 8.55 -39.44
CA LYS A 143 -30.73 7.29 -38.93
C LYS A 143 -30.25 7.40 -37.49
N SER A 144 -29.81 8.59 -37.08
CA SER A 144 -29.32 8.89 -35.74
C SER A 144 -30.41 9.59 -34.91
N SER A 145 -30.41 9.41 -33.59
CA SER A 145 -31.28 10.12 -32.65
C SER A 145 -31.11 11.65 -32.76
N LEU A 146 -29.87 12.14 -32.89
CA LEU A 146 -29.57 13.55 -33.12
C LEU A 146 -30.14 14.03 -34.46
N GLN A 147 -29.93 13.26 -35.53
CA GLN A 147 -30.54 13.57 -36.82
C GLN A 147 -32.06 13.58 -36.72
N GLN A 148 -32.65 12.64 -36.00
CA GLN A 148 -34.11 12.50 -35.89
C GLN A 148 -34.73 13.68 -35.16
N GLN A 149 -34.10 14.16 -34.09
CA GLN A 149 -34.54 15.35 -33.37
C GLN A 149 -34.31 16.63 -34.18
N ALA A 150 -33.17 16.77 -34.85
CA ALA A 150 -32.90 17.91 -35.73
C ALA A 150 -33.90 17.98 -36.89
N TRP A 151 -34.15 16.86 -37.57
CA TRP A 151 -35.18 16.76 -38.61
C TRP A 151 -36.57 17.05 -38.07
N ALA A 152 -36.93 16.53 -36.90
CA ALA A 152 -38.23 16.81 -36.28
C ALA A 152 -38.41 18.30 -35.98
N ALA A 153 -37.39 18.99 -35.44
CA ALA A 153 -37.47 20.42 -35.15
C ALA A 153 -37.57 21.27 -36.42
N ILE A 154 -36.69 21.03 -37.41
CA ILE A 154 -36.69 21.76 -38.69
C ILE A 154 -38.04 21.58 -39.39
N LEU A 155 -38.52 20.34 -39.48
CA LEU A 155 -39.79 20.02 -40.15
C LEU A 155 -41.01 20.55 -39.39
N THR A 156 -40.95 20.66 -38.06
CA THR A 156 -42.01 21.30 -37.26
C THR A 156 -42.13 22.78 -37.61
N ILE A 157 -41.00 23.52 -37.66
CA ILE A 157 -41.00 24.95 -38.01
C ILE A 157 -41.49 25.15 -39.45
N VAL A 158 -40.96 24.39 -40.39
CA VAL A 158 -41.39 24.43 -41.81
C VAL A 158 -42.88 24.12 -41.93
N SER A 159 -43.40 23.10 -41.24
CA SER A 159 -44.82 22.75 -41.30
C SER A 159 -45.71 23.85 -40.74
N ILE A 160 -45.33 24.48 -39.61
CA ILE A 160 -46.08 25.60 -39.01
C ILE A 160 -46.11 26.80 -39.96
N VAL A 161 -44.96 27.19 -40.53
CA VAL A 161 -44.85 28.34 -41.44
C VAL A 161 -45.74 28.15 -42.66
N PHE A 162 -45.61 27.03 -43.37
CA PHE A 162 -46.35 26.78 -44.61
C PHE A 162 -47.85 26.54 -44.37
N THR A 163 -48.22 25.84 -43.28
CA THR A 163 -49.64 25.64 -42.91
C THR A 163 -50.30 26.97 -42.56
N THR A 164 -49.61 27.85 -41.84
CA THR A 164 -50.14 29.16 -41.45
C THR A 164 -50.26 30.08 -42.66
N ALA A 165 -49.25 30.14 -43.53
CA ALA A 165 -49.31 30.92 -44.76
C ALA A 165 -50.47 30.46 -45.67
N GLY A 166 -50.64 29.14 -45.83
CA GLY A 166 -51.76 28.59 -46.59
C GLY A 166 -53.13 28.84 -45.94
N LEU A 167 -53.22 28.77 -44.62
CA LEU A 167 -54.47 29.05 -43.89
C LEU A 167 -54.85 30.53 -44.01
N LEU A 168 -53.87 31.44 -43.87
CA LEU A 168 -54.08 32.88 -44.08
C LEU A 168 -54.49 33.18 -45.52
N GLN A 169 -53.86 32.52 -46.50
CA GLN A 169 -54.25 32.65 -47.90
C GLN A 169 -55.69 32.18 -48.12
N ALA A 170 -56.13 31.12 -47.45
CA ALA A 170 -57.49 30.60 -47.53
C ALA A 170 -58.53 31.47 -46.79
N THR A 171 -58.15 32.14 -45.69
CA THR A 171 -59.06 32.97 -44.87
C THR A 171 -59.18 34.40 -45.37
N GLU A 172 -58.08 35.00 -45.84
CA GLU A 172 -58.04 36.39 -46.32
C GLU A 172 -58.39 36.49 -47.81
N ALA A 173 -58.52 35.36 -48.53
CA ALA A 173 -58.97 35.37 -49.92
C ALA A 173 -60.32 36.09 -50.07
N CYS A 174 -60.35 37.16 -50.86
CA CYS A 174 -61.56 37.89 -51.18
C CYS A 174 -62.54 37.00 -51.96
N LEU A 175 -63.66 36.65 -51.33
CA LEU A 175 -64.69 35.76 -51.92
C LEU A 175 -65.90 36.50 -52.49
N VAL A 176 -65.88 37.84 -52.47
CA VAL A 176 -66.92 38.66 -53.11
C VAL A 176 -66.42 39.07 -54.50
N PRO A 177 -67.17 38.81 -55.59
CA PRO A 177 -66.82 39.33 -56.91
C PRO A 177 -66.88 40.87 -56.83
N CYS A 178 -65.72 41.51 -57.01
CA CYS A 178 -65.66 42.96 -57.07
C CYS A 178 -66.24 43.42 -58.40
N ASP A 179 -67.46 43.93 -58.37
CA ASP A 179 -68.16 44.44 -59.54
C ASP A 179 -67.51 45.78 -59.95
N GLY A 180 -66.49 45.70 -60.81
CA GLY A 180 -65.99 46.77 -61.67
C GLY A 180 -65.42 48.06 -61.04
N ASP A 181 -65.53 48.32 -59.74
CA ASP A 181 -65.07 49.58 -59.12
C ASP A 181 -64.02 49.33 -58.02
N HIS A 182 -62.78 49.69 -58.29
CA HIS A 182 -61.58 49.36 -57.49
C HIS A 182 -61.48 50.03 -56.11
N LYS A 183 -62.48 50.80 -55.67
CA LYS A 183 -62.41 51.57 -54.41
C LYS A 183 -63.16 50.96 -53.22
N THR A 184 -63.99 49.94 -53.42
CA THR A 184 -64.79 49.33 -52.33
C THR A 184 -64.33 47.92 -51.94
N CYS A 185 -63.40 47.30 -52.68
CA CYS A 185 -62.78 46.03 -52.31
C CYS A 185 -61.37 46.24 -51.72
N GLN A 186 -61.21 46.10 -50.40
CA GLN A 186 -59.89 46.04 -49.76
C GLN A 186 -59.29 44.63 -49.90
N CYS A 187 -58.92 44.24 -51.12
CA CYS A 187 -58.25 42.98 -51.39
C CYS A 187 -56.75 43.22 -51.56
N TRP A 188 -55.94 42.71 -50.63
CA TRP A 188 -54.47 42.79 -50.67
C TRP A 188 -53.89 41.76 -51.65
N ASP A 189 -52.63 41.95 -52.09
CA ASP A 189 -51.88 40.95 -52.85
C ASP A 189 -51.52 39.75 -51.95
N LEU A 190 -52.34 38.69 -52.05
CA LEU A 190 -52.23 37.45 -51.30
C LEU A 190 -51.33 36.41 -52.00
N SER A 191 -50.21 36.88 -52.58
CA SER A 191 -49.20 35.97 -53.12
C SER A 191 -48.61 35.11 -52.00
N PHE A 192 -48.39 33.82 -52.29
CA PHE A 192 -47.87 32.88 -51.30
C PHE A 192 -46.50 33.30 -50.74
N PRO A 193 -45.55 33.84 -51.54
CA PRO A 193 -44.28 34.35 -51.02
C PRO A 193 -44.41 35.52 -50.04
N ASN A 194 -45.33 36.46 -50.28
CA ASN A 194 -45.56 37.59 -49.36
C ASN A 194 -46.13 37.11 -48.02
N LEU A 195 -47.02 36.11 -48.06
CA LEU A 195 -47.56 35.49 -46.85
C LEU A 195 -46.51 34.68 -46.09
N LEU A 196 -45.60 33.97 -46.78
CA LEU A 196 -44.46 33.31 -46.14
C LEU A 196 -43.54 34.32 -45.46
N TYR A 197 -43.23 35.45 -46.12
CA TYR A 197 -42.46 36.54 -45.53
C TYR A 197 -43.13 37.07 -44.26
N PHE A 198 -44.44 37.36 -44.31
CA PHE A 198 -45.21 37.83 -43.16
C PHE A 198 -45.20 36.84 -41.98
N VAL A 199 -45.42 35.55 -42.24
CA VAL A 199 -45.42 34.51 -41.20
C VAL A 199 -44.03 34.34 -40.59
N MET A 200 -42.97 34.35 -41.41
CA MET A 200 -41.59 34.27 -40.91
C MET A 200 -41.23 35.48 -40.03
N VAL A 201 -41.56 36.70 -40.47
CA VAL A 201 -41.34 37.95 -39.70
C VAL A 201 -42.11 37.96 -38.38
N SER A 202 -43.31 37.35 -38.37
CA SER A 202 -44.17 37.25 -37.18
C SER A 202 -43.65 36.21 -36.18
N ILE A 203 -43.21 35.04 -36.65
CA ILE A 203 -42.61 33.99 -35.82
C ILE A 203 -41.27 34.44 -35.24
N SER A 204 -40.47 35.17 -36.02
CA SER A 204 -39.21 35.75 -35.54
C SER A 204 -39.41 36.98 -34.67
N THR A 205 -40.66 37.37 -34.36
CA THR A 205 -41.02 38.49 -33.48
C THR A 205 -40.56 39.88 -33.96
N LEU A 206 -40.19 40.01 -35.24
CA LEU A 206 -39.69 41.28 -35.80
C LEU A 206 -40.82 42.28 -36.04
N GLY A 207 -41.93 41.83 -36.61
CA GLY A 207 -43.17 42.60 -36.73
C GLY A 207 -43.03 43.95 -37.44
N TYR A 208 -42.51 43.97 -38.68
CA TYR A 208 -42.32 45.21 -39.45
C TYR A 208 -43.61 46.02 -39.71
N GLY A 209 -44.78 45.36 -39.69
CA GLY A 209 -46.09 46.01 -39.85
C GLY A 209 -46.43 46.40 -41.29
N ASP A 210 -45.64 45.94 -42.25
CA ASP A 210 -45.81 46.12 -43.70
C ASP A 210 -46.92 45.26 -44.29
N ILE A 211 -47.13 44.06 -43.74
CA ILE A 211 -48.24 43.15 -44.06
C ILE A 211 -48.97 42.80 -42.76
N ALA A 212 -50.31 42.80 -42.77
CA ALA A 212 -51.12 42.40 -41.62
C ALA A 212 -52.48 41.82 -42.06
N PRO A 213 -53.05 40.85 -41.32
CA PRO A 213 -54.37 40.30 -41.62
C PRO A 213 -55.45 41.35 -41.38
N VAL A 214 -56.36 41.50 -42.34
CA VAL A 214 -57.47 42.46 -42.25
C VAL A 214 -58.68 41.79 -41.59
N SER A 215 -58.96 40.53 -41.95
CA SER A 215 -60.10 39.79 -41.42
C SER A 215 -59.99 39.50 -39.91
N THR A 216 -61.12 39.51 -39.21
CA THR A 216 -61.18 39.15 -37.78
C THR A 216 -60.69 37.73 -37.56
N SER A 217 -61.06 36.80 -38.44
CA SER A 217 -60.62 35.40 -38.38
C SER A 217 -59.11 35.25 -38.59
N GLY A 218 -58.52 35.97 -39.55
CA GLY A 218 -57.08 35.98 -39.79
C GLY A 218 -56.30 36.53 -38.59
N LYS A 219 -56.78 37.60 -37.95
CA LYS A 219 -56.18 38.13 -36.70
C LYS A 219 -56.15 37.10 -35.58
N PHE A 220 -57.23 36.35 -35.37
CA PHE A 220 -57.26 35.26 -34.38
C PHE A 220 -56.30 34.13 -34.73
N ILE A 221 -56.21 33.74 -36.01
CA ILE A 221 -55.29 32.70 -36.48
C ILE A 221 -53.84 33.12 -36.23
N VAL A 222 -53.45 34.34 -36.59
CA VAL A 222 -52.09 34.85 -36.36
C VAL A 222 -51.77 34.92 -34.86
N ALA A 223 -52.69 35.44 -34.04
CA ALA A 223 -52.48 35.50 -32.58
C ALA A 223 -52.29 34.11 -31.95
N PHE A 224 -53.11 33.12 -32.36
CA PHE A 224 -52.98 31.74 -31.91
C PHE A 224 -51.66 31.11 -32.35
N VAL A 225 -51.26 31.29 -33.62
CA VAL A 225 -50.01 30.73 -34.14
C VAL A 225 -48.78 31.34 -33.47
N ILE A 226 -48.78 32.65 -33.21
CA ILE A 226 -47.70 33.30 -32.46
C ILE A 226 -47.58 32.67 -31.06
N LEU A 227 -48.68 32.58 -30.30
CA LEU A 227 -48.70 31.96 -28.97
C LEU A 227 -48.24 30.50 -29.02
N PHE A 228 -48.74 29.71 -29.97
CA PHE A 228 -48.37 28.32 -30.16
C PHE A 228 -46.88 28.16 -30.48
N THR A 229 -46.34 29.00 -31.35
CA THR A 229 -44.93 28.97 -31.76
C THR A 229 -44.00 29.35 -30.61
N PHE A 230 -44.39 30.33 -29.77
CA PHE A 230 -43.67 30.69 -28.54
C PHE A 230 -43.58 29.55 -27.52
N ILE A 231 -44.53 28.60 -27.52
CA ILE A 231 -44.48 27.42 -26.65
C ILE A 231 -43.65 26.31 -27.29
N VAL A 232 -43.90 26.01 -28.58
CA VAL A 232 -43.30 24.84 -29.25
C VAL A 232 -41.83 25.03 -29.58
N VAL A 233 -41.41 26.20 -30.08
CA VAL A 233 -40.03 26.43 -30.53
C VAL A 233 -39.01 26.30 -29.39
N PRO A 234 -39.21 26.90 -28.19
CA PRO A 234 -38.30 26.72 -27.07
C PRO A 234 -38.18 25.25 -26.63
N ILE A 235 -39.29 24.49 -26.56
CA ILE A 235 -39.27 23.07 -26.17
C ILE A 235 -38.42 22.24 -27.15
N GLN A 236 -38.53 22.50 -28.45
CA GLN A 236 -37.72 21.80 -29.45
C GLN A 236 -36.23 22.19 -29.37
N LEU A 237 -35.93 23.46 -29.09
CA LEU A 237 -34.55 23.92 -28.92
C LEU A 237 -33.89 23.29 -27.68
N THR A 238 -34.61 23.20 -26.55
CA THR A 238 -34.10 22.54 -25.34
C THR A 238 -33.81 21.06 -25.59
N ARG A 239 -34.68 20.33 -26.30
CA ARG A 239 -34.44 18.91 -26.64
C ARG A 239 -33.21 18.71 -27.54
N ILE A 240 -33.02 19.61 -28.52
CA ILE A 240 -31.81 19.59 -29.36
C ILE A 240 -30.59 19.88 -28.50
N GLN A 241 -30.65 20.91 -27.64
CA GLN A 241 -29.55 21.26 -26.75
C GLN A 241 -29.20 20.08 -25.83
N GLU A 242 -30.18 19.44 -25.20
CA GLU A 242 -30.00 18.25 -24.36
C GLU A 242 -29.32 17.11 -25.12
N THR A 243 -29.70 16.88 -26.37
CA THR A 243 -29.14 15.78 -27.18
C THR A 243 -27.78 16.09 -27.77
N ILE A 244 -27.49 17.36 -28.06
CA ILE A 244 -26.13 17.82 -28.39
C ILE A 244 -25.24 17.68 -27.15
N THR A 245 -25.73 18.05 -25.97
CA THR A 245 -24.97 17.90 -24.73
C THR A 245 -24.81 16.45 -24.27
N SER A 246 -25.75 15.55 -24.59
CA SER A 246 -25.66 14.13 -24.24
C SER A 246 -24.70 13.36 -25.15
N HIS A 247 -24.50 13.80 -26.39
CA HIS A 247 -23.33 13.47 -27.20
C HIS A 247 -22.10 14.23 -26.66
N THR A 248 -21.68 13.86 -25.45
CA THR A 248 -20.43 14.35 -24.86
C THR A 248 -19.22 13.88 -25.68
N ASP A 249 -18.12 14.63 -25.62
CA ASP A 249 -16.82 14.28 -26.25
C ASP A 249 -16.34 12.86 -25.86
N TYR A 250 -16.77 12.39 -24.68
CA TYR A 250 -16.43 11.10 -24.07
C TYR A 250 -17.19 9.88 -24.62
N SER A 251 -18.08 10.08 -25.59
CA SER A 251 -18.81 8.99 -26.27
C SER A 251 -18.05 8.39 -27.46
N SER A 252 -16.96 9.02 -27.87
CA SER A 252 -16.13 8.59 -28.99
C SER A 252 -15.34 7.31 -28.67
N ALA A 253 -15.14 6.46 -29.69
CA ALA A 253 -14.25 5.30 -29.59
C ALA A 253 -12.78 5.75 -29.68
N TYR A 254 -11.89 5.02 -29.02
CA TYR A 254 -10.44 5.24 -29.10
C TYR A 254 -9.93 4.90 -30.51
N SER A 255 -9.29 5.86 -31.17
CA SER A 255 -8.88 5.73 -32.59
C SER A 255 -7.37 5.56 -32.80
N GLU A 256 -6.55 5.92 -31.80
CA GLU A 256 -5.09 5.93 -31.91
C GLU A 256 -4.41 4.59 -31.56
N ALA A 257 -5.18 3.53 -31.28
CA ALA A 257 -4.64 2.22 -30.86
C ALA A 257 -3.60 1.61 -31.82
N LYS A 258 -3.67 1.95 -33.11
CA LYS A 258 -2.70 1.47 -34.12
C LYS A 258 -1.39 2.26 -34.13
N LEU A 259 -1.41 3.49 -33.63
CA LEU A 259 -0.26 4.42 -33.64
C LEU A 259 0.55 4.30 -32.35
N HIS A 260 -0.15 4.17 -31.22
CA HIS A 260 0.45 4.12 -29.90
C HIS A 260 -0.13 2.96 -29.11
N PRO A 261 0.71 2.13 -28.45
CA PRO A 261 0.23 1.19 -27.46
C PRO A 261 -0.49 1.94 -26.34
N HIS A 262 -1.59 1.36 -25.87
CA HIS A 262 -2.41 1.95 -24.81
C HIS A 262 -2.71 0.96 -23.69
N ILE A 263 -2.93 1.51 -22.50
CA ILE A 263 -3.46 0.79 -21.34
C ILE A 263 -4.89 1.23 -21.05
N ILE A 264 -5.67 0.34 -20.44
CA ILE A 264 -7.05 0.62 -20.04
C ILE A 264 -7.13 0.68 -18.52
N ILE A 265 -7.71 1.76 -17.97
CA ILE A 265 -8.00 1.89 -16.54
C ILE A 265 -9.52 1.88 -16.36
N THR A 266 -10.03 1.02 -15.47
CA THR A 266 -11.46 0.90 -15.17
C THR A 266 -11.70 0.63 -13.68
N GLY A 267 -12.96 0.51 -13.28
CA GLY A 267 -13.37 0.38 -11.88
C GLY A 267 -13.64 1.75 -11.23
N TYR A 268 -13.21 1.92 -9.99
CA TYR A 268 -13.41 3.18 -9.25
C TYR A 268 -12.26 4.15 -9.48
N VAL A 269 -12.52 5.20 -10.24
CA VAL A 269 -11.52 6.21 -10.61
C VAL A 269 -11.81 7.52 -9.89
N ASN A 270 -10.88 7.97 -9.04
CA ASN A 270 -11.01 9.20 -8.25
C ASN A 270 -9.98 10.28 -8.68
N ALA A 271 -10.29 11.54 -8.42
CA ALA A 271 -9.42 12.69 -8.64
C ALA A 271 -8.17 12.69 -7.73
N ASP A 272 -8.20 11.98 -6.60
CA ASP A 272 -7.04 11.82 -5.72
C ASP A 272 -6.05 10.76 -6.26
N THR A 273 -6.57 9.66 -6.82
CA THR A 273 -5.76 8.50 -7.27
C THR A 273 -5.15 8.71 -8.65
N LEU A 274 -5.86 9.36 -9.56
CA LEU A 274 -5.44 9.54 -10.95
C LEU A 274 -4.14 10.37 -11.11
N PRO A 275 -3.97 11.52 -10.43
CA PRO A 275 -2.74 12.30 -10.54
C PRO A 275 -1.50 11.53 -10.09
N ILE A 276 -1.61 10.76 -9.00
CA ILE A 276 -0.51 9.91 -8.49
C ILE A 276 -0.19 8.82 -9.52
N PHE A 277 -1.22 8.16 -10.06
CA PHE A 277 -1.01 7.17 -11.10
C PHE A 277 -0.36 7.78 -12.34
N PHE A 278 -0.79 8.96 -12.79
CA PHE A 278 -0.25 9.64 -13.97
C PHE A 278 1.16 10.20 -13.78
N SER A 279 1.46 10.77 -12.61
CA SER A 279 2.80 11.29 -12.31
C SER A 279 3.82 10.16 -12.38
N GLU A 280 3.50 8.99 -11.82
CA GLU A 280 4.34 7.79 -11.88
C GLU A 280 4.30 7.13 -13.27
N PHE A 281 3.13 7.02 -13.90
CA PHE A 281 2.97 6.31 -15.17
C PHE A 281 3.66 7.05 -16.34
N PHE A 282 3.63 8.37 -16.34
CA PHE A 282 4.23 9.20 -17.39
C PHE A 282 5.62 9.76 -17.04
N HIS A 283 6.20 9.38 -15.89
CA HIS A 283 7.50 9.90 -15.48
C HIS A 283 8.62 9.56 -16.51
N PRO A 284 9.52 10.49 -16.86
CA PRO A 284 10.56 10.28 -17.90
C PRO A 284 11.55 9.15 -17.62
N SER A 285 11.75 8.79 -16.36
CA SER A 285 12.58 7.63 -15.97
C SER A 285 11.97 6.28 -16.36
N ASN A 286 10.76 6.27 -16.91
CA ASN A 286 10.08 5.06 -17.36
C ASN A 286 10.24 4.86 -18.86
N VAL A 287 10.51 3.63 -19.27
CA VAL A 287 10.69 3.27 -20.68
C VAL A 287 9.38 3.45 -21.47
N ASN A 288 8.25 3.18 -20.84
CA ASN A 288 6.91 3.18 -21.42
C ASN A 288 6.16 4.53 -21.24
N TRP A 289 6.86 5.63 -20.92
CA TRP A 289 6.26 6.95 -20.63
C TRP A 289 5.46 7.58 -21.80
N ASN A 290 5.61 7.02 -23.01
CA ASN A 290 4.92 7.42 -24.24
C ASN A 290 3.65 6.62 -24.53
N GLU A 291 3.33 5.58 -23.75
CA GLU A 291 2.08 4.84 -23.91
C GLU A 291 0.88 5.73 -23.59
N ARG A 292 -0.27 5.46 -24.22
CA ARG A 292 -1.52 6.20 -24.00
C ARG A 292 -2.36 5.54 -22.92
N VAL A 293 -3.19 6.33 -22.24
CA VAL A 293 -4.09 5.81 -21.21
C VAL A 293 -5.55 6.04 -21.62
N VAL A 294 -6.33 4.97 -21.64
CA VAL A 294 -7.77 5.02 -21.88
C VAL A 294 -8.50 4.72 -20.57
N ILE A 295 -9.28 5.68 -20.06
CA ILE A 295 -10.10 5.47 -18.87
C ILE A 295 -11.50 5.07 -19.31
N LEU A 296 -11.94 3.87 -18.94
CA LEU A 296 -13.29 3.37 -19.20
C LEU A 296 -14.08 3.31 -17.89
N ASN A 297 -15.06 4.20 -17.75
CA ASN A 297 -15.88 4.27 -16.55
C ASN A 297 -17.34 4.60 -16.87
N ALA A 298 -18.27 4.04 -16.11
CA ALA A 298 -19.71 4.17 -16.36
C ALA A 298 -20.24 5.57 -16.07
N SER A 299 -19.60 6.31 -15.15
CA SER A 299 -19.97 7.68 -14.81
C SER A 299 -19.17 8.71 -15.64
N PRO A 300 -19.75 9.88 -15.94
CA PRO A 300 -19.01 10.99 -16.52
C PRO A 300 -17.92 11.50 -15.56
N PRO A 301 -16.84 12.11 -16.08
CA PRO A 301 -15.76 12.61 -15.24
C PRO A 301 -16.24 13.81 -14.41
N THR A 302 -15.86 13.83 -13.13
CA THR A 302 -16.09 14.98 -12.24
C THR A 302 -15.27 16.20 -12.72
N PRO A 303 -15.62 17.44 -12.34
CA PRO A 303 -14.85 18.63 -12.74
C PRO A 303 -13.38 18.56 -12.30
N GLU A 304 -13.09 17.89 -11.19
CA GLU A 304 -11.74 17.65 -10.69
C GLU A 304 -10.96 16.67 -11.60
N ILE A 305 -11.59 15.56 -12.01
CA ILE A 305 -11.01 14.63 -12.98
C ILE A 305 -10.77 15.35 -14.32
N ASN A 306 -11.69 16.21 -14.77
CA ASN A 306 -11.49 17.00 -15.98
C ASN A 306 -10.27 17.93 -15.88
N LYS A 307 -10.02 18.55 -14.72
CA LYS A 307 -8.79 19.34 -14.50
C LYS A 307 -7.55 18.48 -14.72
N VAL A 308 -7.53 17.26 -14.19
CA VAL A 308 -6.41 16.31 -14.35
C VAL A 308 -6.28 15.85 -15.80
N LEU A 309 -7.38 15.53 -16.47
CA LEU A 309 -7.37 15.11 -17.88
C LEU A 309 -6.82 16.21 -18.79
N HIS A 310 -7.20 17.48 -18.58
CA HIS A 310 -6.67 18.60 -19.35
C HIS A 310 -5.15 18.78 -19.19
N SER A 311 -4.57 18.43 -18.03
CA SER A 311 -3.11 18.43 -17.84
C SER A 311 -2.40 17.36 -18.69
N TYR A 312 -3.11 16.30 -19.10
CA TYR A 312 -2.59 15.15 -19.86
C TYR A 312 -3.36 14.90 -21.17
N ASP A 313 -3.99 15.93 -21.75
CA ASP A 313 -4.98 15.82 -22.84
C ASP A 313 -4.44 15.09 -24.08
N SER A 314 -3.14 15.22 -24.35
CA SER A 314 -2.48 14.52 -25.46
C SER A 314 -2.22 13.03 -25.19
N LYS A 315 -2.25 12.57 -23.93
CA LYS A 315 -1.84 11.23 -23.47
C LYS A 315 -2.97 10.39 -22.89
N ALA A 316 -4.01 11.01 -22.35
CA ALA A 316 -5.11 10.33 -21.69
C ALA A 316 -6.46 10.65 -22.36
N GLN A 317 -7.27 9.62 -22.61
CA GLN A 317 -8.63 9.78 -23.12
C GLN A 317 -9.63 9.12 -22.17
N TYR A 318 -10.72 9.83 -21.86
CA TYR A 318 -11.80 9.30 -21.04
C TYR A 318 -12.98 8.84 -21.92
N ILE A 319 -13.51 7.66 -21.61
CA ILE A 319 -14.63 7.04 -22.33
C ILE A 319 -15.73 6.70 -21.31
N VAL A 320 -16.93 7.25 -21.53
CA VAL A 320 -18.10 6.94 -20.70
C VAL A 320 -18.73 5.64 -21.19
N GLY A 321 -18.61 4.57 -20.42
CA GLY A 321 -19.09 3.24 -20.76
C GLY A 321 -18.84 2.21 -19.65
N SER A 322 -19.61 1.14 -19.66
CA SER A 322 -19.47 0.06 -18.67
C SER A 322 -18.50 -1.01 -19.19
N PRO A 323 -17.48 -1.42 -18.42
CA PRO A 323 -16.58 -2.50 -18.82
C PRO A 323 -17.28 -3.87 -18.92
N LEU A 324 -18.53 -3.99 -18.45
CA LEU A 324 -19.33 -5.22 -18.55
C LEU A 324 -20.00 -5.38 -19.93
N LEU A 325 -20.01 -4.33 -20.76
CA LEU A 325 -20.61 -4.34 -22.08
C LEU A 325 -19.54 -4.50 -23.16
N ASP A 326 -19.69 -5.52 -24.00
CA ASP A 326 -18.73 -5.83 -25.08
C ASP A 326 -18.59 -4.65 -26.08
N GLU A 327 -19.65 -3.86 -26.28
CA GLU A 327 -19.64 -2.66 -27.14
C GLU A 327 -18.67 -1.59 -26.60
N ASP A 328 -18.66 -1.37 -25.29
CA ASP A 328 -17.81 -0.37 -24.64
C ASP A 328 -16.35 -0.83 -24.56
N LEU A 329 -16.12 -2.14 -24.36
CA LEU A 329 -14.79 -2.74 -24.47
C LEU A 329 -14.23 -2.62 -25.90
N SER A 330 -15.09 -2.75 -26.92
CA SER A 330 -14.68 -2.55 -28.31
C SER A 330 -14.34 -1.08 -28.60
N ARG A 331 -15.07 -0.13 -28.00
CA ARG A 331 -14.77 1.32 -28.07
C ARG A 331 -13.45 1.68 -27.40
N ALA A 332 -13.09 1.00 -26.30
CA ALA A 332 -11.80 1.15 -25.65
C ALA A 332 -10.66 0.37 -26.35
N VAL A 333 -10.98 -0.37 -27.43
CA VAL A 333 -10.03 -1.20 -28.19
C VAL A 333 -9.27 -2.17 -27.28
N LEU A 334 -10.01 -2.94 -26.47
CA LEU A 334 -9.42 -3.94 -25.56
C LEU A 334 -8.58 -5.02 -26.25
N SER A 335 -8.85 -5.32 -27.53
CA SER A 335 -8.10 -6.32 -28.29
C SER A 335 -6.61 -6.01 -28.42
N ASP A 336 -6.28 -4.71 -28.52
CA ASP A 336 -4.92 -4.23 -28.79
C ASP A 336 -4.28 -3.59 -27.54
N ALA A 337 -4.99 -3.60 -26.40
CA ALA A 337 -4.50 -3.04 -25.15
C ALA A 337 -3.29 -3.81 -24.61
N SER A 338 -2.29 -3.07 -24.11
CA SER A 338 -1.04 -3.63 -23.56
C SER A 338 -1.21 -4.12 -22.12
N ALA A 339 -2.05 -3.46 -21.34
CA ALA A 339 -2.42 -3.86 -19.98
C ALA A 339 -3.79 -3.28 -19.58
N CYS A 340 -4.44 -3.91 -18.60
CA CYS A 340 -5.67 -3.40 -18.01
C CYS A 340 -5.54 -3.28 -16.48
N TYR A 341 -6.03 -2.17 -15.95
CA TYR A 341 -6.06 -1.88 -14.52
C TYR A 341 -7.51 -1.81 -14.04
N VAL A 342 -7.79 -2.51 -12.93
CA VAL A 342 -9.10 -2.49 -12.27
C VAL A 342 -8.90 -1.92 -10.86
N LEU A 343 -9.36 -0.68 -10.65
CA LEU A 343 -9.24 0.04 -9.38
C LEU A 343 -10.47 -0.19 -8.49
N VAL A 344 -10.28 -0.28 -7.18
CA VAL A 344 -11.35 -0.55 -6.20
C VAL A 344 -11.66 0.69 -5.36
N ASN A 345 -12.92 0.88 -4.99
CA ASN A 345 -13.29 1.91 -4.02
C ASN A 345 -12.90 1.48 -2.60
N ARG A 346 -11.72 1.93 -2.15
CA ARG A 346 -11.16 1.62 -0.82
C ARG A 346 -12.01 2.11 0.36
N GLN A 347 -12.82 3.15 0.14
CA GLN A 347 -13.65 3.77 1.18
C GLN A 347 -15.08 3.22 1.20
N SER A 348 -15.36 2.13 0.47
CA SER A 348 -16.70 1.56 0.43
C SER A 348 -17.11 0.98 1.79
N SER A 349 -18.32 1.30 2.24
CA SER A 349 -18.97 0.73 3.43
C SER A 349 -19.21 -0.77 3.31
N ARG A 350 -19.21 -1.31 2.07
CA ARG A 350 -19.35 -2.73 1.79
C ARG A 350 -18.14 -3.23 0.98
N PRO A 351 -17.00 -3.49 1.64
CA PRO A 351 -15.78 -3.95 0.96
C PRO A 351 -15.98 -5.21 0.12
N GLN A 352 -16.78 -6.16 0.61
CA GLN A 352 -17.07 -7.40 -0.13
C GLN A 352 -17.79 -7.14 -1.45
N HIS A 353 -18.71 -6.18 -1.49
CA HIS A 353 -19.41 -5.82 -2.71
C HIS A 353 -18.48 -5.12 -3.70
N ALA A 354 -17.60 -4.23 -3.21
CA ALA A 354 -16.59 -3.58 -4.04
C ALA A 354 -15.64 -4.61 -4.69
N ASP A 355 -15.17 -5.61 -3.93
CA ASP A 355 -14.34 -6.70 -4.45
C ASP A 355 -15.08 -7.56 -5.48
N GLN A 356 -16.37 -7.85 -5.26
CA GLN A 356 -17.21 -8.58 -6.22
C GLN A 356 -17.37 -7.82 -7.54
N CYS A 357 -17.52 -6.48 -7.50
CA CYS A 357 -17.55 -5.67 -8.70
C CYS A 357 -16.22 -5.78 -9.47
N CYS A 358 -15.07 -5.67 -8.78
CA CYS A 358 -13.75 -5.84 -9.39
C CYS A 358 -13.57 -7.24 -10.01
N ALA A 359 -14.10 -8.28 -9.36
CA ALA A 359 -14.11 -9.65 -9.87
C ALA A 359 -14.89 -9.76 -11.20
N LEU A 360 -16.11 -9.21 -11.26
CA LEU A 360 -16.94 -9.20 -12.47
C LEU A 360 -16.29 -8.44 -13.64
N ILE A 361 -15.67 -7.29 -13.34
CA ILE A 361 -14.92 -6.50 -14.33
C ILE A 361 -13.72 -7.31 -14.86
N THR A 362 -13.00 -7.99 -13.98
CA THR A 362 -11.85 -8.84 -14.35
C THR A 362 -12.27 -9.96 -15.29
N ILE A 363 -13.42 -10.62 -15.03
CA ILE A 363 -13.98 -11.66 -15.92
C ILE A 363 -14.33 -11.07 -17.28
N ALA A 364 -14.97 -9.89 -17.32
CA ALA A 364 -15.35 -9.22 -18.57
C ALA A 364 -14.11 -8.87 -19.43
N LEU A 365 -13.06 -8.32 -18.80
CA LEU A 365 -11.79 -8.01 -19.46
C LEU A 365 -11.08 -9.26 -19.97
N ARG A 366 -10.99 -10.32 -19.16
CA ARG A 366 -10.35 -11.59 -19.57
C ARG A 366 -11.11 -12.28 -20.70
N ARG A 367 -12.44 -12.17 -20.72
CA ARG A 367 -13.29 -12.64 -21.83
C ARG A 367 -13.05 -11.84 -23.10
N GLY A 368 -12.89 -10.52 -23.00
CA GLY A 368 -12.66 -9.64 -24.13
C GLY A 368 -11.25 -9.75 -24.73
N ASN A 369 -10.22 -9.96 -23.90
CA ASN A 369 -8.85 -10.25 -24.36
C ASN A 369 -8.19 -11.32 -23.47
N PRO A 370 -8.02 -12.56 -23.96
CA PRO A 370 -7.48 -13.66 -23.16
C PRO A 370 -6.00 -13.52 -22.85
N THR A 371 -5.25 -12.70 -23.59
CA THR A 371 -3.79 -12.58 -23.46
C THR A 371 -3.33 -11.35 -22.68
N CYS A 372 -4.14 -10.29 -22.61
CA CYS A 372 -3.78 -9.03 -21.96
C CYS A 372 -3.53 -9.24 -20.44
N PRO A 373 -2.46 -8.67 -19.84
CA PRO A 373 -2.26 -8.70 -18.40
C PRO A 373 -3.27 -7.79 -17.69
N ILE A 374 -3.90 -8.32 -16.64
CA ILE A 374 -4.93 -7.61 -15.86
C ILE A 374 -4.44 -7.44 -14.42
N TYR A 375 -4.29 -6.20 -13.97
CA TYR A 375 -3.87 -5.82 -12.63
C TYR A 375 -5.08 -5.31 -11.85
N THR A 376 -5.51 -6.05 -10.82
CA THR A 376 -6.73 -5.72 -10.09
C THR A 376 -6.43 -5.38 -8.64
N GLN A 377 -7.03 -4.31 -8.13
CA GLN A 377 -7.06 -4.03 -6.70
C GLN A 377 -8.24 -4.70 -6.02
N ILE A 378 -8.03 -5.20 -4.81
CA ILE A 378 -9.09 -5.63 -3.90
C ILE A 378 -8.80 -5.17 -2.48
N ILE A 379 -9.82 -5.12 -1.65
CA ILE A 379 -9.70 -4.70 -0.26
C ILE A 379 -9.33 -5.89 0.62
N ASN A 380 -10.04 -7.02 0.49
CA ASN A 380 -9.88 -8.19 1.37
C ASN A 380 -9.01 -9.29 0.74
N SER A 381 -8.08 -9.86 1.50
CA SER A 381 -7.18 -10.95 1.07
C SER A 381 -7.91 -12.22 0.65
N ARG A 382 -9.07 -12.53 1.24
CA ARG A 382 -9.90 -13.72 0.93
C ARG A 382 -10.34 -13.80 -0.53
N ASN A 383 -10.52 -12.65 -1.16
CA ASN A 383 -10.96 -12.62 -2.56
C ASN A 383 -9.79 -12.74 -3.55
N ALA A 384 -8.53 -12.68 -3.07
CA ALA A 384 -7.34 -12.65 -3.92
C ALA A 384 -7.18 -13.93 -4.76
N ALA A 385 -7.24 -15.10 -4.12
CA ALA A 385 -7.13 -16.39 -4.81
C ALA A 385 -8.25 -16.56 -5.84
N THR A 386 -9.47 -16.14 -5.49
CA THR A 386 -10.63 -16.17 -6.38
C THR A 386 -10.42 -15.28 -7.62
N LEU A 387 -9.90 -14.06 -7.46
CA LEU A 387 -9.63 -13.16 -8.58
C LEU A 387 -8.51 -13.66 -9.49
N LEU A 388 -7.46 -14.25 -8.92
CA LEU A 388 -6.39 -14.89 -9.69
C LEU A 388 -6.97 -16.02 -10.55
N ASN A 389 -7.85 -16.87 -9.98
CA ASN A 389 -8.56 -17.92 -10.70
C ASN A 389 -9.49 -17.37 -11.80
N MET A 390 -10.08 -16.19 -11.61
CA MET A 390 -10.99 -15.56 -12.57
C MET A 390 -10.30 -14.90 -13.77
N GLY A 391 -8.97 -14.76 -13.75
CA GLY A 391 -8.23 -14.20 -14.87
C GLY A 391 -7.29 -13.05 -14.53
N ALA A 392 -7.20 -12.57 -13.28
CA ALA A 392 -6.23 -11.54 -12.92
C ALA A 392 -4.79 -12.06 -13.04
N SER A 393 -3.89 -11.22 -13.55
CA SER A 393 -2.46 -11.55 -13.68
C SER A 393 -1.70 -11.30 -12.37
N ASP A 394 -2.03 -10.21 -11.68
CA ASP A 394 -1.56 -9.90 -10.34
C ASP A 394 -2.66 -9.14 -9.59
N VAL A 395 -2.69 -9.29 -8.27
CA VAL A 395 -3.74 -8.74 -7.41
C VAL A 395 -3.10 -7.95 -6.27
N VAL A 396 -3.41 -6.65 -6.22
CA VAL A 396 -2.96 -5.78 -5.12
C VAL A 396 -4.01 -5.79 -4.03
N VAL A 397 -3.72 -6.52 -2.95
CA VAL A 397 -4.57 -6.60 -1.76
C VAL A 397 -4.29 -5.41 -0.85
N VAL A 398 -5.16 -4.41 -0.91
CA VAL A 398 -4.99 -3.13 -0.20
C VAL A 398 -4.99 -3.35 1.32
N GLY A 399 -5.93 -4.12 1.86
CA GLY A 399 -6.04 -4.37 3.31
C GLY A 399 -4.78 -5.03 3.87
N MET A 400 -4.39 -6.16 3.28
CA MET A 400 -3.19 -6.90 3.65
C MET A 400 -1.93 -6.02 3.61
N LEU A 401 -1.63 -5.36 2.49
CA LEU A 401 -0.44 -4.50 2.37
C LEU A 401 -0.46 -3.33 3.37
N LYS A 402 -1.59 -2.65 3.51
CA LYS A 402 -1.76 -1.54 4.45
C LYS A 402 -1.46 -1.99 5.88
N PHE A 403 -2.10 -3.06 6.34
CA PHE A 403 -1.99 -3.48 7.73
C PHE A 403 -0.69 -4.24 8.04
N SER A 404 -0.09 -4.95 7.09
CA SER A 404 1.27 -5.47 7.24
C SER A 404 2.28 -4.31 7.42
N ILE A 405 2.20 -3.26 6.59
CA ILE A 405 3.10 -2.09 6.71
C ILE A 405 2.88 -1.37 8.04
N LEU A 406 1.63 -1.09 8.42
CA LEU A 406 1.32 -0.40 9.68
C LEU A 406 1.70 -1.23 10.91
N GLY A 407 1.47 -2.54 10.88
CA GLY A 407 1.88 -3.48 11.93
C GLY A 407 3.40 -3.48 12.09
N ARG A 408 4.14 -3.62 10.99
CA ARG A 408 5.61 -3.59 11.03
C ARG A 408 6.18 -2.23 11.42
N SER A 409 5.50 -1.14 11.09
CA SER A 409 5.89 0.22 11.45
C SER A 409 5.86 0.47 12.97
N CYS A 410 5.14 -0.35 13.73
CA CYS A 410 5.18 -0.29 15.19
C CYS A 410 6.53 -0.76 15.76
N GLN A 411 7.26 -1.61 15.04
CA GLN A 411 8.58 -2.12 15.41
C GLN A 411 9.71 -1.39 14.66
N VAL A 412 9.56 -1.18 13.36
CA VAL A 412 10.55 -0.53 12.48
C VAL A 412 10.20 0.94 12.30
N LYS A 413 10.95 1.82 12.98
CA LYS A 413 10.73 3.27 12.92
C LYS A 413 11.09 3.81 11.54
N GLY A 414 10.19 4.58 10.94
CA GLY A 414 10.41 5.24 9.65
C GLY A 414 10.01 4.41 8.42
N LEU A 415 9.44 3.21 8.62
CA LEU A 415 9.09 2.29 7.53
C LEU A 415 8.12 2.87 6.49
N PRO A 416 7.03 3.57 6.84
CA PRO A 416 6.09 4.10 5.85
C PRO A 416 6.78 5.01 4.83
N THR A 417 7.67 5.87 5.31
CA THR A 417 8.39 6.83 4.47
C THR A 417 9.48 6.17 3.64
N LEU A 418 10.16 5.15 4.19
CA LEU A 418 11.11 4.36 3.42
C LEU A 418 10.42 3.73 2.20
N LEU A 419 9.26 3.09 2.41
CA LEU A 419 8.51 2.45 1.33
C LEU A 419 7.92 3.48 0.37
N LEU A 420 7.34 4.58 0.88
CA LEU A 420 6.83 5.67 0.04
C LEU A 420 7.92 6.20 -0.88
N ASN A 421 9.11 6.49 -0.36
CA ASN A 421 10.21 7.05 -1.14
C ASN A 421 10.81 6.04 -2.14
N LEU A 422 10.79 4.75 -1.83
CA LEU A 422 11.32 3.71 -2.71
C LEU A 422 10.36 3.33 -3.85
N LEU A 423 9.06 3.51 -3.64
CA LEU A 423 7.99 3.21 -4.58
C LEU A 423 7.61 4.41 -5.44
N ALA A 424 7.68 5.64 -4.88
CA ALA A 424 7.42 6.87 -5.62
C ALA A 424 8.64 7.29 -6.43
N GLN A 425 8.43 7.84 -7.63
CA GLN A 425 9.51 8.28 -8.50
C GLN A 425 9.69 9.80 -8.43
N CYS A 426 10.92 10.22 -8.10
CA CYS A 426 11.26 11.62 -7.94
C CYS A 426 11.46 12.34 -9.28
N ASN A 427 10.79 13.49 -9.46
CA ASN A 427 11.01 14.41 -10.57
C ASN A 427 12.43 15.02 -10.51
N SER A 428 13.10 15.06 -11.66
CA SER A 428 14.48 15.56 -11.82
C SER A 428 14.70 17.01 -11.33
N ASP A 429 13.64 17.81 -11.23
CA ASP A 429 13.74 19.22 -10.88
C ASP A 429 14.10 19.45 -9.41
N LEU A 430 13.85 18.48 -8.51
CA LEU A 430 14.25 18.55 -7.10
C LEU A 430 15.77 18.52 -6.89
N ASP A 431 16.56 18.01 -7.85
CA ASP A 431 18.03 18.04 -7.80
C ASP A 431 18.58 19.49 -7.82
N SER A 432 17.79 20.46 -8.30
CA SER A 432 18.19 21.86 -8.42
C SER A 432 17.96 22.70 -7.15
N HIS A 433 17.20 22.18 -6.19
CA HIS A 433 16.78 22.94 -5.00
C HIS A 433 17.77 22.78 -3.83
N HIS A 434 18.49 23.87 -3.51
CA HIS A 434 19.33 23.95 -2.32
C HIS A 434 18.53 24.41 -1.10
N SER A 435 17.98 23.48 -0.32
CA SER A 435 17.46 23.84 1.00
C SER A 435 18.60 24.34 1.91
N SER A 436 18.31 25.23 2.86
CA SER A 436 19.32 25.76 3.79
C SER A 436 19.67 24.77 4.92
N LEU A 437 18.81 23.78 5.16
CA LEU A 437 18.94 22.79 6.24
C LEU A 437 19.69 21.53 5.77
N GLN A 438 20.71 21.13 6.53
CA GLN A 438 21.58 20.01 6.18
C GLN A 438 20.85 18.66 6.08
N TRP A 439 19.90 18.40 6.98
CA TRP A 439 19.15 17.13 6.99
C TRP A 439 18.26 16.98 5.75
N GLN A 440 17.65 18.07 5.28
CA GLN A 440 16.79 18.05 4.10
C GLN A 440 17.58 17.70 2.84
N ARG A 441 18.81 18.23 2.69
CA ARG A 441 19.69 17.86 1.56
C ARG A 441 20.04 16.38 1.57
N GLN A 442 20.36 15.84 2.75
CA GLN A 442 20.69 14.41 2.89
C GLN A 442 19.47 13.51 2.66
N TYR A 443 18.30 13.95 3.12
CA TYR A 443 17.04 13.24 2.92
C TYR A 443 16.62 13.24 1.44
N LEU A 444 16.67 14.38 0.75
CA LEU A 444 16.41 14.47 -0.68
C LEU A 444 17.36 13.60 -1.51
N HIS A 445 18.63 13.51 -1.12
CA HIS A 445 19.56 12.57 -1.74
C HIS A 445 19.08 11.11 -1.63
N GLY A 446 18.51 10.72 -0.49
CA GLY A 446 17.87 9.42 -0.30
C GLY A 446 16.60 9.25 -1.13
N TYR A 447 15.75 10.28 -1.18
CA TYR A 447 14.47 10.31 -1.91
C TYR A 447 14.60 10.04 -3.41
N ILE A 448 15.74 10.37 -4.03
CA ILE A 448 15.97 10.10 -5.45
C ILE A 448 16.15 8.59 -5.74
N HIS A 449 16.41 7.77 -4.71
CA HIS A 449 16.58 6.34 -4.91
C HIS A 449 15.24 5.63 -4.98
N GLY A 450 15.05 4.82 -6.02
CA GLY A 450 13.88 3.96 -6.18
C GLY A 450 14.28 2.50 -6.31
N ILE A 451 13.27 1.62 -6.27
CA ILE A 451 13.44 0.21 -6.62
C ILE A 451 13.47 0.06 -8.14
N PHE A 452 14.46 -0.65 -8.68
CA PHE A 452 14.57 -0.96 -10.10
C PHE A 452 14.91 -2.43 -10.32
N ILE A 453 14.56 -2.95 -11.49
CA ILE A 453 15.03 -4.25 -11.95
C ILE A 453 16.32 -4.03 -12.72
N VAL A 454 17.38 -4.73 -12.32
CA VAL A 454 18.70 -4.64 -12.92
C VAL A 454 19.05 -5.96 -13.58
N ASP A 455 19.32 -5.91 -14.87
CA ASP A 455 19.83 -7.04 -15.64
C ASP A 455 21.33 -7.19 -15.38
N ILE A 456 21.75 -8.31 -14.78
CA ILE A 456 23.16 -8.57 -14.45
C ILE A 456 23.81 -9.32 -15.62
N PRO A 457 24.85 -8.76 -16.27
CA PRO A 457 25.54 -9.40 -17.38
C PRO A 457 26.17 -10.75 -17.01
N ARG A 458 26.27 -11.67 -17.98
CA ARG A 458 26.88 -13.00 -17.79
C ARG A 458 28.33 -12.98 -17.26
N THR A 459 29.06 -11.87 -17.43
CA THR A 459 30.43 -11.70 -16.91
C THR A 459 30.52 -11.82 -15.38
N PHE A 460 29.43 -11.57 -14.66
CA PHE A 460 29.33 -11.72 -13.21
C PHE A 460 29.12 -13.17 -12.75
N SER A 461 28.96 -14.12 -13.68
CA SER A 461 28.72 -15.52 -13.36
C SER A 461 29.85 -16.14 -12.51
N GLY A 462 29.45 -16.82 -11.44
CA GLY A 462 30.32 -17.47 -10.47
C GLY A 462 30.94 -16.55 -9.42
N LEU A 463 30.47 -15.30 -9.29
CA LEU A 463 30.61 -14.51 -8.06
C LEU A 463 29.52 -14.92 -7.05
N THR A 464 29.76 -14.67 -5.76
CA THR A 464 28.70 -14.80 -4.75
C THR A 464 27.79 -13.57 -4.76
N PHE A 465 26.57 -13.70 -4.24
CA PHE A 465 25.64 -12.58 -4.13
C PHE A 465 26.21 -11.45 -3.26
N GLY A 466 26.92 -11.78 -2.18
CA GLY A 466 27.62 -10.81 -1.35
C GLY A 466 28.75 -10.08 -2.09
N ASP A 467 29.51 -10.79 -2.95
CA ASP A 467 30.52 -10.16 -3.81
C ASP A 467 29.90 -9.21 -4.84
N LEU A 468 28.73 -9.58 -5.38
CA LEU A 468 27.97 -8.73 -6.29
C LEU A 468 27.52 -7.44 -5.60
N ILE A 469 26.95 -7.53 -4.39
CA ILE A 469 26.53 -6.36 -3.60
C ILE A 469 27.72 -5.44 -3.34
N ARG A 470 28.84 -5.99 -2.86
CA ARG A 470 30.07 -5.21 -2.59
C ARG A 470 30.58 -4.50 -3.86
N PHE A 471 30.63 -5.22 -4.98
CA PHE A 471 31.12 -4.67 -6.24
C PHE A 471 30.21 -3.56 -6.79
N LEU A 472 28.89 -3.78 -6.82
CA LEU A 472 27.93 -2.82 -7.35
C LEU A 472 27.79 -1.59 -6.45
N TYR A 473 27.88 -1.76 -5.13
CA TYR A 473 27.89 -0.64 -4.20
C TYR A 473 29.11 0.28 -4.42
N ASP A 474 30.30 -0.31 -4.54
CA ASP A 474 31.55 0.46 -4.72
C ASP A 474 31.70 1.09 -6.12
N LYS A 475 31.18 0.45 -7.18
CA LYS A 475 31.38 0.90 -8.57
C LYS A 475 30.21 1.66 -9.18
N ALA A 476 28.99 1.30 -8.82
CA ALA A 476 27.77 1.85 -9.40
C ALA A 476 26.82 2.47 -8.37
N SER A 477 27.13 2.39 -7.07
CA SER A 477 26.25 2.83 -5.97
C SER A 477 24.85 2.21 -6.04
N ILE A 478 24.79 0.95 -6.44
CA ILE A 478 23.55 0.16 -6.51
C ILE A 478 23.56 -0.88 -5.40
N ILE A 479 22.42 -1.09 -4.76
CA ILE A 479 22.24 -2.06 -3.67
C ILE A 479 21.27 -3.15 -4.14
N PRO A 480 21.77 -4.32 -4.59
CA PRO A 480 20.94 -5.50 -4.87
C PRO A 480 20.26 -6.01 -3.59
N LEU A 481 18.97 -6.33 -3.68
CA LEU A 481 18.14 -6.83 -2.58
C LEU A 481 17.69 -8.28 -2.79
N ALA A 482 17.08 -8.58 -3.95
CA ALA A 482 16.48 -9.88 -4.21
C ALA A 482 16.75 -10.34 -5.65
N ILE A 483 16.73 -11.66 -5.89
CA ILE A 483 16.89 -12.26 -7.22
C ILE A 483 15.50 -12.65 -7.76
N LEU A 484 15.25 -12.39 -9.04
CA LEU A 484 14.05 -12.87 -9.73
C LEU A 484 14.31 -14.27 -10.29
N THR A 485 13.42 -15.22 -9.97
CA THR A 485 13.47 -16.63 -10.39
C THR A 485 12.16 -17.05 -11.09
N GLU A 486 12.13 -18.26 -11.68
CA GLU A 486 10.92 -18.85 -12.31
C GLU A 486 9.72 -18.90 -11.38
N ASP A 487 9.97 -19.14 -10.08
CA ASP A 487 8.94 -19.29 -9.04
C ASP A 487 8.59 -17.95 -8.35
N GLY A 488 9.09 -16.82 -8.85
CA GLY A 488 8.91 -15.48 -8.27
C GLY A 488 10.16 -14.91 -7.60
N VAL A 489 9.97 -14.01 -6.64
CA VAL A 489 11.05 -13.27 -5.98
C VAL A 489 11.59 -14.04 -4.78
N ARG A 490 12.92 -14.12 -4.64
CA ARG A 490 13.57 -14.76 -3.48
C ARG A 490 14.70 -13.91 -2.92
N PHE A 491 14.76 -13.83 -1.59
CA PHE A 491 15.92 -13.32 -0.86
C PHE A 491 16.95 -14.43 -0.73
N VAL A 492 18.16 -14.19 -1.23
CA VAL A 492 19.17 -15.24 -1.39
C VAL A 492 20.37 -14.96 -0.50
N ASP A 493 21.01 -16.02 0.01
CA ASP A 493 22.18 -15.91 0.86
C ASP A 493 23.33 -15.14 0.22
N MET A 494 24.08 -14.44 1.05
CA MET A 494 25.30 -13.74 0.63
C MET A 494 26.33 -14.71 -0.01
N GLU A 495 26.35 -15.98 0.41
CA GLU A 495 27.23 -17.01 -0.13
C GLU A 495 26.74 -17.63 -1.46
N PHE A 496 25.51 -17.34 -1.86
CA PHE A 496 24.91 -17.95 -3.04
C PHE A 496 25.68 -17.58 -4.31
N LYS A 497 26.08 -18.59 -5.08
CA LYS A 497 26.82 -18.40 -6.33
C LYS A 497 25.88 -18.13 -7.49
N LEU A 498 26.12 -17.03 -8.17
CA LEU A 498 25.36 -16.63 -9.35
C LEU A 498 25.57 -17.63 -10.50
N GLY A 499 24.48 -18.30 -10.87
CA GLY A 499 24.40 -19.20 -12.03
C GLY A 499 24.29 -18.45 -13.36
N ALA A 500 24.33 -19.18 -14.48
CA ALA A 500 24.06 -18.61 -15.81
C ALA A 500 22.61 -18.88 -16.22
N MET A 501 21.91 -17.86 -16.73
CA MET A 501 20.60 -18.01 -17.41
C MET A 501 20.73 -18.86 -18.68
N ALA A 502 19.60 -19.32 -19.22
CA ALA A 502 19.54 -19.88 -20.58
C ALA A 502 19.94 -18.86 -21.66
N ASP A 503 19.68 -17.57 -21.41
CA ASP A 503 20.13 -16.46 -22.25
C ASP A 503 21.67 -16.35 -22.23
N PRO A 504 22.35 -16.36 -23.40
CA PRO A 504 23.80 -16.29 -23.46
C PRO A 504 24.42 -14.98 -22.95
N ASN A 505 23.63 -13.91 -22.77
CA ASN A 505 24.12 -12.58 -22.36
C ASN A 505 23.81 -12.22 -20.89
N LEU A 506 22.85 -12.91 -20.26
CA LEU A 506 22.34 -12.59 -18.93
C LEU A 506 22.80 -13.60 -17.86
N CYS A 507 23.11 -13.12 -16.66
CA CYS A 507 23.41 -13.94 -15.50
C CYS A 507 22.14 -14.18 -14.66
N CYS A 508 21.51 -13.09 -14.23
CA CYS A 508 20.27 -13.05 -13.46
C CYS A 508 19.64 -11.65 -13.55
N LYS A 509 18.39 -11.53 -13.11
CA LYS A 509 17.75 -10.23 -12.86
C LYS A 509 17.61 -10.03 -11.36
N VAL A 510 17.88 -8.81 -10.88
CA VAL A 510 17.82 -8.49 -9.46
C VAL A 510 16.99 -7.25 -9.20
N TYR A 511 16.21 -7.28 -8.12
CA TYR A 511 15.64 -6.07 -7.53
C TYR A 511 16.74 -5.32 -6.80
N ALA A 512 16.95 -4.05 -7.13
CA ALA A 512 17.98 -3.24 -6.52
C ALA A 512 17.51 -1.80 -6.27
N ILE A 513 18.09 -1.17 -5.26
CA ILE A 513 17.92 0.26 -5.00
C ILE A 513 18.96 1.03 -5.84
N ALA A 514 18.51 2.00 -6.62
CA ALA A 514 19.36 2.82 -7.47
C ALA A 514 18.83 4.26 -7.58
N LYS A 515 19.73 5.21 -7.89
CA LYS A 515 19.39 6.64 -8.07
C LYS A 515 18.50 6.91 -9.31
N GLY A 516 18.38 5.95 -10.24
CA GLY A 516 17.58 6.11 -11.45
C GLY A 516 18.00 5.17 -12.58
N LEU A 517 17.32 5.26 -13.72
CA LEU A 517 17.53 4.38 -14.88
C LEU A 517 18.97 4.47 -15.43
N THR A 518 19.59 5.65 -15.36
CA THR A 518 20.98 5.87 -15.83
C THR A 518 22.00 5.02 -15.05
N ALA A 519 21.78 4.82 -13.75
CA ALA A 519 22.63 3.96 -12.92
C ALA A 519 22.46 2.48 -13.32
N VAL A 520 21.22 2.06 -13.59
CA VAL A 520 20.88 0.70 -14.03
C VAL A 520 21.53 0.39 -15.39
N GLU A 521 21.38 1.28 -16.37
CA GLU A 521 22.07 1.16 -17.67
C GLU A 521 23.60 1.16 -17.54
N GLY A 522 24.12 1.84 -16.52
CA GLY A 522 25.54 1.87 -16.19
C GLY A 522 26.12 0.48 -15.92
N VAL A 523 25.34 -0.44 -15.34
CA VAL A 523 25.77 -1.81 -15.03
C VAL A 523 26.12 -2.60 -16.30
N MET A 524 25.32 -2.43 -17.36
CA MET A 524 25.56 -3.08 -18.66
C MET A 524 26.80 -2.50 -19.36
N LYS A 525 27.20 -1.26 -19.03
CA LYS A 525 28.37 -0.57 -19.61
C LYS A 525 29.68 -0.87 -18.86
N ILE A 526 29.65 -1.62 -17.75
CA ILE A 526 30.85 -1.95 -16.98
C ILE A 526 31.78 -2.85 -17.81
N PRO A 527 33.04 -2.45 -18.06
CA PRO A 527 33.95 -3.23 -18.88
C PRO A 527 34.28 -4.57 -18.21
N PRO A 528 34.30 -5.68 -18.97
CA PRO A 528 34.52 -7.02 -18.42
C PRO A 528 35.88 -7.16 -17.71
N GLU A 529 36.87 -6.36 -18.10
CA GLU A 529 38.20 -6.32 -17.48
C GLU A 529 38.17 -5.93 -16.00
N GLN A 530 37.29 -4.99 -15.61
CA GLN A 530 37.16 -4.59 -14.21
C GLN A 530 36.61 -5.73 -13.36
N ILE A 531 35.62 -6.46 -13.87
CA ILE A 531 35.04 -7.63 -13.19
C ILE A 531 36.09 -8.75 -13.09
N LEU A 532 36.83 -9.00 -14.17
CA LEU A 532 37.91 -9.99 -14.19
C LEU A 532 39.06 -9.61 -13.24
N SER A 533 39.41 -8.33 -13.14
CA SER A 533 40.44 -7.84 -12.21
C SER A 533 39.99 -7.95 -10.75
N TYR A 534 38.72 -7.63 -10.46
CA TYR A 534 38.11 -7.82 -9.14
C TYR A 534 38.10 -9.29 -8.76
N ARG A 535 37.69 -10.17 -9.69
CA ARG A 535 37.74 -11.63 -9.52
C ARG A 535 39.17 -12.15 -9.34
N LYS A 536 40.16 -11.57 -10.04
CA LYS A 536 41.59 -11.85 -9.82
C LYS A 536 42.06 -11.36 -8.44
N GLY A 537 41.52 -10.24 -7.95
CA GLY A 537 41.74 -9.71 -6.61
C GLY A 537 41.20 -10.63 -5.52
N ILE A 538 39.94 -11.06 -5.64
CA ILE A 538 39.32 -12.08 -4.79
C ILE A 538 40.10 -13.39 -4.86
N ARG A 539 40.54 -13.84 -6.05
CA ARG A 539 41.39 -15.03 -6.19
C ARG A 539 42.81 -14.86 -5.64
N ARG A 540 43.33 -13.63 -5.53
CA ARG A 540 44.64 -13.34 -4.91
C ARG A 540 44.53 -13.30 -3.39
N GLN A 541 43.48 -12.72 -2.84
CA GLN A 541 43.14 -12.83 -1.41
C GLN A 541 42.77 -14.29 -1.05
N GLY A 542 42.04 -14.97 -1.94
CA GLY A 542 41.63 -16.37 -1.84
C GLY A 542 42.68 -17.39 -2.28
N LYS A 543 43.90 -17.00 -2.67
CA LYS A 543 45.00 -17.96 -2.91
C LYS A 543 45.56 -18.59 -1.63
N SER A 544 45.04 -18.23 -0.45
CA SER A 544 45.19 -19.00 0.80
C SER A 544 44.08 -20.04 1.03
N VAL A 545 43.06 -20.12 0.16
CA VAL A 545 41.93 -21.04 0.27
C VAL A 545 41.68 -21.67 -1.11
N SER A 546 42.34 -22.79 -1.38
CA SER A 546 42.21 -23.49 -2.64
C SER A 546 40.94 -24.34 -2.67
N SER A 547 40.06 -23.98 -3.60
CA SER A 547 38.91 -24.77 -4.07
C SER A 547 39.35 -26.09 -4.71
N ASN A 548 38.70 -27.20 -4.34
CA ASN A 548 38.20 -28.21 -5.28
C ASN A 548 37.31 -29.22 -4.54
N GLY A 549 36.13 -29.47 -5.11
CA GLY A 549 35.17 -30.47 -4.64
C GLY A 549 33.74 -30.07 -4.97
N LEU A 550 33.31 -30.36 -6.20
CA LEU A 550 31.89 -30.44 -6.56
C LEU A 550 31.14 -31.27 -5.52
N LEU A 551 29.98 -30.78 -5.08
CA LEU A 551 28.82 -31.59 -4.71
C LEU A 551 27.55 -30.74 -4.90
N GLU A 552 26.50 -31.42 -5.31
CA GLU A 552 25.33 -30.95 -6.04
C GLU A 552 24.62 -29.74 -5.42
N MET A 553 24.69 -28.60 -6.11
CA MET A 553 23.74 -27.51 -5.94
C MET A 553 22.57 -27.76 -6.88
N LYS A 554 21.34 -27.78 -6.35
CA LYS A 554 20.12 -27.71 -7.18
C LYS A 554 20.28 -26.51 -8.11
N LYS A 555 20.41 -26.77 -9.41
CA LYS A 555 20.47 -25.74 -10.45
C LYS A 555 19.12 -25.03 -10.47
N ILE A 556 19.01 -23.89 -9.81
CA ILE A 556 17.91 -22.98 -10.03
C ILE A 556 18.18 -22.33 -11.38
N LYS A 557 17.35 -22.64 -12.38
CA LYS A 557 17.44 -22.02 -13.69
C LYS A 557 16.83 -20.63 -13.58
N PRO A 558 17.57 -19.58 -13.92
CA PRO A 558 17.01 -18.26 -14.07
C PRO A 558 16.44 -18.15 -15.50
N SER A 559 15.27 -17.54 -15.66
CA SER A 559 14.41 -17.79 -16.81
C SER A 559 14.18 -16.67 -17.80
N LEU A 560 13.76 -17.13 -18.97
CA LEU A 560 13.26 -16.39 -20.11
C LEU A 560 11.94 -17.06 -20.54
N GLY A 561 10.81 -16.43 -20.22
CA GLY A 561 9.57 -16.45 -21.00
C GLY A 561 8.99 -17.81 -21.39
N HIS A 562 8.24 -18.44 -20.48
CA HIS A 562 7.00 -19.19 -20.73
C HIS A 562 6.37 -19.56 -19.36
N GLU A 563 5.89 -18.55 -18.61
CA GLU A 563 5.86 -18.66 -17.14
C GLU A 563 4.50 -18.34 -16.46
N VAL A 564 3.51 -17.80 -17.16
CA VAL A 564 2.34 -17.18 -16.50
C VAL A 564 1.52 -18.15 -15.64
N GLU A 565 1.36 -19.41 -16.04
CA GLU A 565 0.44 -20.35 -15.37
C GLU A 565 1.04 -21.02 -14.11
N GLN A 566 2.32 -21.43 -14.16
CA GLN A 566 3.00 -21.98 -12.97
C GLN A 566 3.16 -20.91 -11.89
N ILE A 567 3.45 -19.70 -12.33
CA ILE A 567 3.54 -18.52 -11.50
C ILE A 567 2.19 -18.18 -10.85
N ARG A 568 1.10 -18.22 -11.63
CA ARG A 568 -0.26 -18.00 -11.12
C ARG A 568 -0.55 -18.97 -9.98
N GLN A 569 -0.16 -20.24 -10.14
CA GLN A 569 -0.31 -21.26 -9.10
C GLN A 569 0.51 -20.93 -7.85
N SER A 570 1.73 -20.39 -7.99
CA SER A 570 2.53 -19.96 -6.83
C SER A 570 1.90 -18.79 -6.07
N LEU A 571 1.31 -17.82 -6.77
CA LEU A 571 0.57 -16.73 -6.11
C LEU A 571 -0.70 -17.24 -5.43
N ILE A 572 -1.45 -18.12 -6.10
CA ILE A 572 -2.63 -18.76 -5.51
C ILE A 572 -2.23 -19.46 -4.22
N ASN A 573 -1.18 -20.28 -4.25
CA ASN A 573 -0.69 -20.99 -3.06
C ASN A 573 -0.33 -20.03 -1.91
N MET A 574 0.27 -18.86 -2.21
CA MET A 574 0.56 -17.85 -1.19
C MET A 574 -0.70 -17.35 -0.49
N TYR A 575 -1.75 -17.04 -1.25
CA TYR A 575 -3.02 -16.55 -0.69
C TYR A 575 -3.85 -17.67 -0.06
N THR A 576 -3.84 -18.89 -0.58
CA THR A 576 -4.59 -20.02 -0.01
C THR A 576 -3.98 -20.50 1.30
N VAL A 577 -2.64 -20.47 1.44
CA VAL A 577 -1.99 -20.79 2.72
C VAL A 577 -2.46 -19.82 3.81
N ALA A 578 -2.61 -18.53 3.49
CA ALA A 578 -3.19 -17.57 4.43
C ALA A 578 -4.64 -17.92 4.83
N GLU A 579 -5.45 -18.47 3.91
CA GLU A 579 -6.82 -18.94 4.20
C GLU A 579 -6.85 -20.22 5.04
N ASP A 580 -5.96 -21.18 4.79
CA ASP A 580 -5.87 -22.45 5.53
C ASP A 580 -5.48 -22.20 6.99
N TYR A 581 -4.60 -21.24 7.26
CA TYR A 581 -4.28 -20.80 8.62
C TYR A 581 -5.46 -20.09 9.31
N ASP A 582 -6.22 -19.28 8.57
CA ASP A 582 -7.47 -18.65 9.05
C ASP A 582 -8.50 -19.73 9.47
N MET A 583 -8.57 -20.83 8.71
CA MET A 583 -9.41 -22.01 8.99
C MET A 583 -8.88 -22.84 10.16
N GLU A 584 -7.58 -23.14 10.24
CA GLU A 584 -6.98 -23.87 11.37
C GLU A 584 -7.08 -23.07 12.67
N ALA A 585 -6.93 -21.75 12.63
CA ALA A 585 -7.17 -20.88 13.78
C ALA A 585 -8.66 -20.87 14.20
N ALA A 586 -9.59 -20.94 13.24
CA ALA A 586 -11.03 -21.07 13.51
C ALA A 586 -11.44 -22.48 14.00
N LEU A 587 -10.71 -23.53 13.59
CA LEU A 587 -10.99 -24.94 13.89
C LEU A 587 -10.12 -25.52 15.02
N GLY A 588 -9.17 -24.75 15.56
CA GLY A 588 -8.14 -25.13 16.54
C GLY A 588 -8.65 -25.40 17.95
N GLY A 589 -9.68 -26.25 18.08
CA GLY A 589 -10.23 -26.75 19.33
C GLY A 589 -10.58 -28.24 19.32
N ILE A 590 -10.16 -29.02 18.31
CA ILE A 590 -10.38 -30.47 18.28
C ILE A 590 -9.12 -31.17 17.80
N GLU A 591 -8.12 -31.32 18.66
CA GLU A 591 -7.22 -32.48 18.64
C GLU A 591 -6.38 -32.57 19.93
N ARG A 592 -6.42 -33.78 20.55
CA ARG A 592 -5.89 -34.27 21.86
C ARG A 592 -7.01 -34.48 22.89
N ASP A 593 -7.47 -35.67 23.27
CA ASP A 593 -6.92 -37.03 23.16
C ASP A 593 -8.03 -38.03 22.81
N THR A 594 -7.78 -38.89 21.82
CA THR A 594 -8.57 -40.11 21.60
C THR A 594 -8.20 -41.16 22.63
N THR A 595 -8.86 -41.18 23.78
CA THR A 595 -9.15 -42.42 24.54
C THR A 595 -10.42 -42.22 25.37
N ASP A 596 -11.35 -43.16 25.18
CA ASP A 596 -12.59 -43.39 25.93
C ASP A 596 -13.81 -42.47 25.72
N GLY A 597 -14.71 -42.95 24.86
CA GLY A 597 -16.10 -43.30 25.22
C GLY A 597 -17.01 -42.21 25.82
N THR A 598 -17.92 -41.70 24.98
CA THR A 598 -19.28 -41.24 25.33
C THR A 598 -19.44 -40.37 26.58
N GLN A 599 -19.57 -39.05 26.38
CA GLN A 599 -20.32 -38.18 27.28
C GLN A 599 -21.31 -37.29 26.50
N PRO A 600 -22.48 -36.94 27.09
CA PRO A 600 -23.49 -36.14 26.42
C PRO A 600 -23.15 -34.65 26.49
N VAL A 601 -23.69 -33.91 25.52
CA VAL A 601 -23.71 -32.44 25.45
C VAL A 601 -24.18 -31.85 26.78
N GLU A 602 -23.30 -31.19 27.53
CA GLU A 602 -23.64 -30.52 28.79
C GLU A 602 -24.60 -29.33 28.55
N GLU A 603 -25.68 -29.30 29.31
CA GLU A 603 -26.65 -28.21 29.36
C GLU A 603 -26.03 -26.94 29.97
N ARG A 604 -26.24 -25.80 29.29
CA ARG A 604 -25.70 -24.47 29.66
C ARG A 604 -26.20 -24.02 31.04
N HIS A 605 -25.28 -23.69 31.95
CA HIS A 605 -25.60 -22.93 33.17
C HIS A 605 -25.81 -21.43 32.84
N PRO A 606 -26.89 -20.78 33.31
CA PRO A 606 -27.26 -19.41 32.90
C PRO A 606 -26.38 -18.26 33.45
N ASN A 607 -25.26 -18.55 34.13
CA ASN A 607 -24.45 -17.55 34.85
C ASN A 607 -22.94 -17.54 34.49
N GLN A 608 -22.48 -18.24 33.45
CA GLN A 608 -21.09 -18.15 33.00
C GLN A 608 -20.99 -17.24 31.76
N MET A 609 -20.23 -16.13 31.89
CA MET A 609 -19.89 -15.27 30.76
C MET A 609 -19.08 -16.06 29.72
N THR A 610 -19.42 -15.85 28.45
CA THR A 610 -18.67 -16.41 27.32
C THR A 610 -17.23 -15.83 27.27
N GLU A 611 -16.29 -16.54 26.64
CA GLU A 611 -14.92 -16.01 26.45
C GLU A 611 -14.90 -14.67 25.72
N TYR A 612 -15.82 -14.48 24.76
CA TYR A 612 -16.06 -13.22 24.07
C TYR A 612 -16.51 -12.10 25.02
N GLU A 613 -17.56 -12.34 25.82
CA GLU A 613 -18.04 -11.36 26.80
C GLU A 613 -16.97 -11.02 27.84
N ARG A 614 -16.15 -12.00 28.23
CA ARG A 614 -15.00 -11.80 29.10
C ARG A 614 -13.94 -10.92 28.44
N PHE A 615 -13.59 -11.15 27.18
CA PHE A 615 -12.62 -10.35 26.43
C PHE A 615 -13.04 -8.89 26.30
N VAL A 616 -14.31 -8.63 25.99
CA VAL A 616 -14.86 -7.28 25.85
C VAL A 616 -14.95 -6.56 27.21
N SER A 617 -15.18 -7.29 28.31
CA SER A 617 -15.37 -6.70 29.64
C SER A 617 -14.09 -6.55 30.47
N LEU A 618 -13.04 -7.37 30.25
CA LEU A 618 -11.82 -7.35 31.06
C LEU A 618 -11.00 -6.06 30.89
N GLY A 619 -11.06 -5.43 29.71
CA GLY A 619 -10.23 -4.28 29.37
C GLY A 619 -8.72 -4.60 29.40
N THR A 620 -7.91 -3.61 29.77
CA THR A 620 -6.44 -3.78 29.90
C THR A 620 -6.01 -4.03 31.34
N PRO A 621 -5.01 -4.90 31.57
CA PRO A 621 -4.41 -5.09 32.90
C PRO A 621 -3.82 -3.78 33.46
N GLU A 622 -3.91 -3.57 34.78
CA GLU A 622 -3.42 -2.33 35.42
C GLU A 622 -1.88 -2.16 35.36
N GLU A 623 -1.14 -3.26 35.25
CA GLU A 623 0.34 -3.28 35.24
C GLU A 623 0.94 -3.40 33.82
N ILE A 624 0.14 -3.22 32.76
CA ILE A 624 0.63 -3.35 31.38
C ILE A 624 1.68 -2.26 31.05
N ALA A 625 2.84 -2.68 30.57
CA ALA A 625 3.93 -1.82 30.15
C ALA A 625 4.57 -2.37 28.86
N ASP A 626 5.27 -1.50 28.15
CA ASP A 626 5.98 -1.86 26.92
C ASP A 626 5.07 -2.44 25.82
N HIS A 627 3.81 -1.96 25.77
CA HIS A 627 2.77 -2.41 24.85
C HIS A 627 2.57 -1.48 23.64
N ILE A 628 1.83 -1.98 22.64
CA ILE A 628 1.40 -1.25 21.45
C ILE A 628 -0.06 -0.85 21.64
N VAL A 629 -0.37 0.43 21.45
CA VAL A 629 -1.76 0.93 21.46
C VAL A 629 -2.20 1.26 20.04
N VAL A 630 -3.32 0.68 19.62
CA VAL A 630 -3.95 0.95 18.31
C VAL A 630 -5.25 1.68 18.54
N CYS A 631 -5.31 2.96 18.15
CA CYS A 631 -6.50 3.78 18.15
C CYS A 631 -7.28 3.50 16.86
N GLY A 632 -8.41 2.81 16.98
CA GLY A 632 -9.18 2.24 15.88
C GLY A 632 -9.03 0.72 15.80
N PHE A 633 -9.83 0.10 14.92
CA PHE A 633 -9.77 -1.34 14.69
C PHE A 633 -9.37 -1.60 13.23
N PRO A 634 -8.28 -2.36 12.96
CA PRO A 634 -7.87 -2.74 11.61
C PRO A 634 -8.96 -3.52 10.87
N SER A 635 -9.21 -3.23 9.59
CA SER A 635 -10.14 -4.05 8.80
C SER A 635 -9.57 -5.42 8.41
N ASP A 636 -8.25 -5.57 8.41
CA ASP A 636 -7.56 -6.86 8.33
C ASP A 636 -6.68 -7.07 9.57
N THR A 637 -7.31 -7.54 10.64
CA THR A 637 -6.66 -7.69 11.94
C THR A 637 -5.68 -8.86 12.00
N TYR A 638 -5.92 -9.91 11.20
CA TYR A 638 -5.05 -11.09 11.18
C TYR A 638 -3.66 -10.74 10.67
N HIS A 639 -3.56 -10.17 9.45
CA HIS A 639 -2.27 -9.78 8.88
C HIS A 639 -1.57 -8.70 9.71
N PHE A 640 -2.35 -7.78 10.32
CA PHE A 640 -1.82 -6.78 11.25
C PHE A 640 -1.08 -7.41 12.44
N ILE A 641 -1.74 -8.32 13.18
CA ILE A 641 -1.18 -8.92 14.40
C ILE A 641 -0.09 -9.92 14.04
N ARG A 642 -0.29 -10.73 12.98
CA ARG A 642 0.69 -11.68 12.48
C ARG A 642 2.05 -11.00 12.26
N THR A 643 2.06 -9.85 11.58
CA THR A 643 3.29 -9.08 11.31
C THR A 643 4.03 -8.62 12.58
N ILE A 644 3.28 -8.40 13.68
CA ILE A 644 3.84 -8.01 14.98
C ILE A 644 4.35 -9.25 15.75
N ARG A 645 3.62 -10.37 15.69
CA ARG A 645 3.90 -11.60 16.46
C ARG A 645 4.99 -12.46 15.84
N GLU A 646 5.07 -12.50 14.52
CA GLU A 646 6.18 -13.10 13.79
C GLU A 646 7.38 -12.14 13.87
N VAL A 647 7.98 -12.01 15.06
CA VAL A 647 9.24 -11.27 15.28
C VAL A 647 10.39 -12.11 14.72
N PRO A 648 11.40 -11.52 14.04
CA PRO A 648 12.56 -12.28 13.60
C PRO A 648 13.14 -13.02 14.80
N LEU A 649 13.25 -14.34 14.64
CA LEU A 649 13.85 -15.27 15.58
C LEU A 649 15.31 -14.85 15.83
N VAL A 650 15.55 -13.80 16.61
CA VAL A 650 16.86 -13.43 17.15
C VAL A 650 16.96 -13.96 18.59
N ASP A 651 15.84 -13.92 19.33
CA ASP A 651 15.71 -14.50 20.68
C ASP A 651 14.35 -15.16 20.87
N ASP A 652 14.30 -16.38 21.41
CA ASP A 652 13.05 -17.02 21.83
C ASP A 652 12.54 -16.49 23.19
N ASN A 653 13.26 -15.52 23.78
CA ASN A 653 13.01 -15.00 25.14
C ASN A 653 12.44 -13.57 25.19
N THR A 654 12.35 -12.84 24.07
CA THR A 654 11.65 -11.55 24.02
C THR A 654 10.19 -11.80 23.69
N ALA A 655 9.35 -11.82 24.73
CA ALA A 655 7.90 -11.89 24.55
C ALA A 655 7.45 -10.75 23.61
N SER A 656 6.73 -11.10 22.55
CA SER A 656 6.16 -10.11 21.62
C SER A 656 5.33 -9.08 22.40
N PRO A 657 5.45 -7.77 22.12
CA PRO A 657 4.81 -6.74 22.92
C PRO A 657 3.28 -6.93 22.93
N PRO A 658 2.60 -6.75 24.08
CA PRO A 658 1.15 -6.80 24.13
C PRO A 658 0.51 -5.77 23.20
N VAL A 659 -0.66 -6.09 22.63
CA VAL A 659 -1.39 -5.20 21.72
C VAL A 659 -2.73 -4.82 22.32
N VAL A 660 -3.02 -3.52 22.40
CA VAL A 660 -4.26 -2.97 22.93
C VAL A 660 -5.01 -2.23 21.84
N PHE A 661 -6.21 -2.69 21.49
CA PHE A 661 -7.11 -2.00 20.58
C PHE A 661 -8.06 -1.08 21.33
N LEU A 662 -8.21 0.17 20.88
CA LEU A 662 -9.17 1.15 21.38
C LEU A 662 -10.11 1.57 20.27
N ALA A 663 -11.35 1.08 20.29
CA ALA A 663 -12.34 1.35 19.25
C ALA A 663 -13.72 1.71 19.82
N SER A 664 -14.42 2.59 19.11
CA SER A 664 -15.76 3.07 19.47
C SER A 664 -16.83 1.99 19.25
N THR A 665 -16.69 1.20 18.18
CA THR A 665 -17.55 0.08 17.85
C THR A 665 -17.13 -1.17 18.63
N PRO A 666 -18.07 -1.94 19.21
CA PRO A 666 -17.74 -3.23 19.78
C PRO A 666 -17.24 -4.19 18.68
N ILE A 667 -16.32 -5.09 19.05
CA ILE A 667 -15.81 -6.13 18.16
C ILE A 667 -16.89 -7.18 17.88
N ASP A 668 -16.97 -7.68 16.65
CA ASP A 668 -17.90 -8.78 16.31
C ASP A 668 -17.37 -10.13 16.83
N GLU A 669 -18.26 -11.05 17.19
CA GLU A 669 -17.88 -12.39 17.68
C GLU A 669 -17.02 -13.17 16.66
N ARG A 670 -17.30 -12.99 15.36
CA ARG A 670 -16.51 -13.58 14.25
C ARG A 670 -15.09 -12.99 14.14
N GLU A 671 -14.91 -11.73 14.52
CA GLU A 671 -13.59 -11.10 14.53
C GLU A 671 -12.81 -11.53 15.77
N PHE A 672 -13.50 -11.69 16.91
CA PHE A 672 -12.92 -12.25 18.12
C PHE A 672 -12.41 -13.69 17.92
N GLU A 673 -13.15 -14.54 17.19
CA GLU A 673 -12.68 -15.90 16.84
C GLU A 673 -11.32 -15.89 16.12
N ARG A 674 -11.06 -14.90 15.27
CA ARG A 674 -9.75 -14.74 14.58
C ARG A 674 -8.65 -14.27 15.52
N LEU A 675 -9.00 -13.46 16.51
CA LEU A 675 -8.07 -12.98 17.53
C LEU A 675 -7.70 -14.04 18.56
N ARG A 676 -8.58 -15.03 18.77
CA ARG A 676 -8.43 -16.07 19.80
C ARG A 676 -7.10 -16.82 19.71
N GLY A 677 -6.56 -16.98 18.50
CA GLY A 677 -5.26 -17.62 18.26
C GLY A 677 -4.04 -16.82 18.74
N PHE A 678 -4.19 -15.53 19.07
CA PHE A 678 -3.10 -14.65 19.48
C PHE A 678 -3.12 -14.35 20.99
N CYS A 679 -2.03 -14.63 21.68
CA CYS A 679 -1.85 -14.27 23.09
C CYS A 679 -1.62 -12.76 23.27
N ASP A 680 -1.85 -12.23 24.47
CA ASP A 680 -1.58 -10.83 24.87
C ASP A 680 -2.20 -9.76 23.96
N VAL A 681 -3.41 -10.01 23.49
CA VAL A 681 -4.25 -9.04 22.77
C VAL A 681 -5.37 -8.59 23.71
N TYR A 682 -5.60 -7.28 23.80
CA TYR A 682 -6.60 -6.67 24.67
C TYR A 682 -7.47 -5.69 23.87
N PHE A 683 -8.72 -5.53 24.29
CA PHE A 683 -9.68 -4.62 23.68
C PHE A 683 -10.28 -3.67 24.72
N VAL A 684 -10.36 -2.38 24.37
CA VAL A 684 -10.99 -1.34 25.17
C VAL A 684 -12.06 -0.69 24.32
N GLN A 685 -13.32 -0.83 24.75
CA GLN A 685 -14.43 -0.14 24.11
C GLN A 685 -14.45 1.34 24.54
N GLY A 686 -14.32 2.25 23.59
CA GLY A 686 -14.31 3.69 23.83
C GLY A 686 -13.81 4.50 22.64
N SER A 687 -14.03 5.83 22.67
CA SER A 687 -13.53 6.69 21.60
C SER A 687 -12.10 7.15 21.90
N PRO A 688 -11.14 7.03 20.96
CA PRO A 688 -9.79 7.55 21.16
C PRO A 688 -9.74 9.09 21.27
N VAL A 689 -10.77 9.78 20.77
CA VAL A 689 -10.94 11.24 20.93
C VAL A 689 -11.35 11.59 22.37
N ASN A 690 -11.92 10.65 23.12
CA ASN A 690 -12.17 10.85 24.54
C ASN A 690 -10.92 10.53 25.36
N PHE A 691 -10.32 11.56 25.96
CA PHE A 691 -9.13 11.40 26.80
C PHE A 691 -9.33 10.40 27.96
N GLY A 692 -10.55 10.29 28.51
CA GLY A 692 -10.87 9.33 29.56
C GLY A 692 -10.71 7.88 29.10
N ASP A 693 -11.11 7.56 27.87
CA ASP A 693 -11.00 6.22 27.30
C ASP A 693 -9.56 5.93 26.85
N LEU A 694 -8.87 6.92 26.28
CA LEU A 694 -7.44 6.82 25.96
C LEU A 694 -6.58 6.57 27.21
N LYS A 695 -6.98 7.07 28.37
CA LYS A 695 -6.26 6.81 29.63
C LYS A 695 -6.41 5.36 30.09
N LYS A 696 -7.53 4.68 29.76
CA LYS A 696 -7.77 3.28 30.14
C LYS A 696 -6.71 2.35 29.53
N THR A 697 -6.18 2.67 28.35
CA THR A 697 -5.16 1.85 27.65
C THR A 697 -3.76 1.94 28.24
N ASN A 698 -3.56 2.66 29.35
CA ASN A 698 -2.25 2.95 29.95
C ASN A 698 -1.22 3.53 28.96
N ILE A 699 -1.64 4.47 28.11
CA ILE A 699 -0.82 5.10 27.05
C ILE A 699 0.55 5.65 27.50
N ARG A 700 0.75 5.88 28.80
CA ARG A 700 2.01 6.41 29.37
C ARG A 700 3.18 5.44 29.30
N SER A 701 2.91 4.13 29.32
CA SER A 701 3.92 3.06 29.26
C SER A 701 4.01 2.40 27.87
N ALA A 702 3.29 2.93 26.87
CA ALA A 702 3.29 2.37 25.52
C ALA A 702 4.63 2.64 24.79
N ILE A 703 5.13 1.65 24.07
CA ILE A 703 6.30 1.79 23.18
C ILE A 703 5.91 2.39 21.84
N SER A 704 4.76 1.97 21.31
CA SER A 704 4.27 2.38 19.99
C SER A 704 2.77 2.68 20.04
N VAL A 705 2.36 3.71 19.31
CA VAL A 705 0.97 4.13 19.16
C VAL A 705 0.67 4.26 17.68
N LEU A 706 -0.37 3.56 17.24
CA LEU A 706 -0.88 3.62 15.88
C LEU A 706 -2.26 4.27 15.89
N ILE A 707 -2.48 5.25 15.03
CA ILE A 707 -3.78 5.92 14.86
C ILE A 707 -4.31 5.57 13.47
N LEU A 708 -5.45 4.89 13.44
CA LEU A 708 -6.16 4.55 12.21
C LEU A 708 -7.30 5.54 11.99
N THR A 709 -7.39 6.09 10.79
CA THR A 709 -8.52 6.90 10.36
C THR A 709 -9.72 5.98 10.12
N GLN A 710 -10.84 6.26 10.77
CA GLN A 710 -12.09 5.57 10.48
C GLN A 710 -12.61 6.07 9.14
N ALA A 711 -12.52 5.23 8.11
CA ALA A 711 -13.09 5.53 6.80
C ALA A 711 -14.62 5.60 6.93
N SER A 712 -15.17 6.81 6.88
CA SER A 712 -16.61 7.03 6.83
C SER A 712 -17.01 7.41 5.41
N GLU A 713 -17.99 6.70 4.83
CA GLU A 713 -18.62 7.11 3.56
C GLU A 713 -19.40 8.43 3.68
N ALA A 714 -19.58 8.96 4.90
CA ALA A 714 -20.29 10.21 5.11
C ALA A 714 -19.56 11.35 4.38
N GLN A 715 -20.24 11.95 3.41
CA GLN A 715 -19.78 13.18 2.75
C GLN A 715 -19.70 14.29 3.80
N TYR A 716 -18.49 14.58 4.28
CA TYR A 716 -18.22 15.78 5.05
C TYR A 716 -18.50 17.00 4.17
N SER A 717 -19.03 18.06 4.77
CA SER A 717 -19.22 19.34 4.08
C SER A 717 -17.90 19.97 3.61
N ASP A 718 -16.80 19.67 4.33
CA ASP A 718 -15.43 19.99 3.95
C ASP A 718 -14.61 18.70 3.90
N PRO A 719 -14.04 18.32 2.74
CA PRO A 719 -13.25 17.09 2.59
C PRO A 719 -11.98 17.08 3.46
N ASN A 720 -11.49 18.23 3.95
CA ASN A 720 -10.34 18.26 4.85
C ASN A 720 -10.68 17.76 6.26
N MET A 721 -11.96 17.65 6.62
CA MET A 721 -12.40 17.19 7.95
C MET A 721 -12.29 15.67 8.17
N VAL A 722 -11.99 14.90 7.13
CA VAL A 722 -11.89 13.42 7.21
C VAL A 722 -10.86 12.97 8.26
N ASP A 723 -9.74 13.70 8.39
CA ASP A 723 -8.65 13.34 9.32
C ASP A 723 -8.72 14.06 10.68
N ALA A 724 -9.81 14.79 10.98
CA ALA A 724 -9.90 15.64 12.17
C ALA A 724 -9.73 14.88 13.49
N ASP A 725 -10.30 13.68 13.58
CA ASP A 725 -10.18 12.81 14.77
C ASP A 725 -8.73 12.34 14.96
N ALA A 726 -8.07 11.91 13.88
CA ALA A 726 -6.68 11.47 13.91
C ALA A 726 -5.73 12.59 14.39
N ILE A 727 -5.90 13.80 13.83
CA ILE A 727 -5.12 14.98 14.22
C ILE A 727 -5.35 15.33 15.71
N THR A 728 -6.59 15.21 16.19
CA THR A 728 -6.94 15.48 17.59
C THR A 728 -6.29 14.48 18.55
N ILE A 729 -6.28 13.19 18.19
CA ILE A 729 -5.63 12.14 18.98
C ILE A 729 -4.11 12.37 19.05
N VAL A 730 -3.47 12.74 17.92
CA VAL A 730 -2.05 13.11 17.90
C VAL A 730 -1.76 14.23 18.88
N ARG A 731 -2.59 15.28 18.89
CA ARG A 731 -2.44 16.42 19.82
C ARG A 731 -2.47 15.95 21.28
N TYR A 732 -3.40 15.07 21.66
CA TYR A 732 -3.46 14.54 23.02
C TYR A 732 -2.23 13.70 23.39
N ILE A 733 -1.75 12.84 22.49
CA ILE A 733 -0.56 12.01 22.76
C ILE A 733 0.68 12.88 22.91
N VAL A 734 0.85 13.91 22.07
CA VAL A 734 1.96 14.87 22.17
C VAL A 734 1.90 15.60 23.52
N GLU A 735 0.73 16.04 23.96
CA GLU A 735 0.54 16.71 25.26
C GLU A 735 0.87 15.80 26.44
N ILE A 736 0.43 14.53 26.43
CA ILE A 736 0.79 13.54 27.46
C ILE A 736 2.30 13.29 27.48
N SER A 737 2.90 13.17 26.30
CA SER A 737 4.32 12.88 26.10
C SER A 737 5.25 14.02 26.56
N GLN A 738 4.74 15.21 26.87
CA GLN A 738 5.55 16.26 27.48
C GLN A 738 6.02 15.89 28.90
N ARG A 739 5.28 15.00 29.60
CA ARG A 739 5.59 14.57 30.97
C ARG A 739 6.24 13.18 31.03
N THR A 740 6.24 12.44 29.93
CA THR A 740 6.72 11.06 29.83
C THR A 740 7.62 10.89 28.60
N ARG A 741 8.05 9.66 28.29
CA ARG A 741 8.74 9.39 27.02
C ARG A 741 7.73 9.43 25.86
N MET A 742 8.12 9.98 24.71
CA MET A 742 7.30 9.92 23.50
C MET A 742 7.36 8.51 22.88
N PRO A 743 6.22 7.85 22.63
CA PRO A 743 6.19 6.57 21.94
C PRO A 743 6.55 6.72 20.46
N ASN A 744 6.86 5.61 19.79
CA ASN A 744 6.82 5.56 18.33
C ASN A 744 5.38 5.88 17.89
N LEU A 745 5.17 6.90 17.08
CA LEU A 745 3.83 7.36 16.69
C LEU A 745 3.69 7.23 15.19
N VAL A 746 2.70 6.45 14.75
CA VAL A 746 2.33 6.30 13.34
C VAL A 746 0.87 6.66 13.18
N VAL A 747 0.55 7.47 12.18
CA VAL A 747 -0.77 8.04 11.93
C VAL A 747 -1.14 7.76 10.50
N GLU A 748 -2.27 7.10 10.29
CA GLU A 748 -2.91 7.03 8.98
C GLU A 748 -3.59 8.37 8.68
N LEU A 749 -3.38 8.89 7.46
CA LEU A 749 -4.12 10.03 6.93
C LEU A 749 -4.66 9.70 5.54
N ASP A 750 -5.88 10.16 5.25
CA ASP A 750 -6.48 10.03 3.93
C ASP A 750 -6.03 11.15 2.99
N LYS A 751 -5.95 12.39 3.48
CA LYS A 751 -5.56 13.57 2.68
C LYS A 751 -4.13 14.02 2.99
N SER A 752 -3.29 14.13 1.95
CA SER A 752 -1.91 14.61 2.07
C SER A 752 -1.81 16.09 2.50
N SER A 753 -2.82 16.91 2.19
CA SER A 753 -2.90 18.32 2.61
C SER A 753 -2.90 18.50 4.13
N ASN A 754 -3.44 17.52 4.87
CA ASN A 754 -3.60 17.58 6.32
C ASN A 754 -2.30 17.37 7.09
N VAL A 755 -1.22 16.92 6.45
CA VAL A 755 0.10 16.77 7.07
C VAL A 755 0.65 18.10 7.60
N LYS A 756 0.39 19.22 6.91
CA LYS A 756 0.84 20.55 7.35
C LYS A 756 0.25 20.95 8.70
N LEU A 757 -0.96 20.48 9.03
CA LEU A 757 -1.59 20.72 10.33
C LEU A 757 -0.83 19.99 11.46
N LEU A 758 -0.36 18.76 11.21
CA LEU A 758 0.46 18.02 12.16
C LEU A 758 1.81 18.71 12.40
N SER A 759 2.46 19.21 11.34
CA SER A 759 3.76 19.90 11.48
C SER A 759 3.61 21.26 12.17
N SER A 760 2.50 21.99 11.94
CA SER A 760 2.17 23.22 12.67
C SER A 760 1.99 22.98 14.17
N LEU A 761 1.30 21.91 14.57
CA LEU A 761 1.09 21.56 15.98
C LEU A 761 2.41 21.31 16.73
N ALA A 762 3.42 20.77 16.04
CA ALA A 762 4.75 20.61 16.62
C ALA A 762 5.57 21.91 16.66
N ASN A 763 5.34 22.84 15.72
CA ASN A 763 6.06 24.11 15.64
C ASN A 763 5.53 25.18 16.60
N ASP A 764 4.21 25.29 16.81
CA ASP A 764 3.62 26.29 17.72
C ASP A 764 4.12 26.13 19.16
N GLN A 765 4.42 24.90 19.59
CA GLN A 765 4.95 24.62 20.92
C GLN A 765 6.43 25.00 21.09
N ARG A 766 7.17 25.30 20.02
CA ARG A 766 8.53 25.87 20.11
C ARG A 766 8.52 27.31 20.65
N SER A 767 7.37 28.00 20.66
CA SER A 767 7.24 29.41 21.07
C SER A 767 6.92 29.63 22.57
N CYS A 768 6.42 28.61 23.29
CA CYS A 768 5.87 28.78 24.65
C CYS A 768 6.72 28.22 25.82
N SER A 769 7.92 27.64 25.59
CA SER A 769 8.73 27.09 26.69
C SER A 769 9.69 28.13 27.31
N VAL A 770 9.25 28.84 28.36
CA VAL A 770 10.06 29.78 29.16
C VAL A 770 10.98 29.07 30.18
N PHE A 771 10.84 27.77 30.38
CA PHE A 771 11.78 26.97 31.18
C PHE A 771 12.49 25.94 30.29
N GLY A 772 13.83 26.02 30.26
CA GLY A 772 14.64 25.27 29.33
C GLY A 772 14.71 23.76 29.63
N LEU A 773 14.33 22.95 28.63
CA LEU A 773 14.88 21.65 28.16
C LEU A 773 13.81 20.87 27.37
N PRO A 774 14.19 19.86 26.57
CA PRO A 774 14.89 19.89 25.28
C PRO A 774 13.93 19.72 24.08
N ALA A 775 14.34 20.26 22.93
CA ALA A 775 13.71 20.04 21.65
C ALA A 775 13.64 18.56 21.26
N LEU A 776 12.62 18.23 20.45
CA LEU A 776 12.22 16.99 19.77
C LEU A 776 13.30 16.15 19.03
N VAL A 777 14.57 16.21 19.42
CA VAL A 777 15.67 15.43 18.83
C VAL A 777 16.59 14.99 19.96
N VAL A 778 16.84 13.68 20.04
CA VAL A 778 17.92 13.10 20.84
C VAL A 778 19.21 13.89 20.58
N ARG A 779 19.67 14.64 21.57
CA ARG A 779 20.86 15.49 21.46
C ARG A 779 22.00 14.82 22.22
N SER A 780 22.89 14.16 21.49
CA SER A 780 24.20 13.75 21.99
C SER A 780 25.34 14.08 21.03
N VAL A 781 25.34 15.24 20.36
CA VAL A 781 26.59 15.89 19.96
C VAL A 781 26.46 17.41 20.11
N SER A 782 27.41 17.98 20.84
CA SER A 782 27.55 19.42 21.11
C SER A 782 27.93 20.18 19.84
N TYR A 783 27.09 21.13 19.43
CA TYR A 783 27.53 22.29 18.65
C TYR A 783 26.87 23.54 19.25
N ARG A 784 27.70 24.43 19.82
CA ARG A 784 27.30 25.80 20.18
C ARG A 784 27.09 26.58 18.89
N SER A 785 25.90 27.15 18.69
CA SER A 785 25.71 28.24 17.71
C SER A 785 25.75 29.61 18.42
N PRO A 786 26.14 30.69 17.74
CA PRO A 786 26.39 31.99 18.34
C PRO A 786 25.10 32.72 18.73
N ARG A 787 25.21 33.60 19.73
CA ARG A 787 24.13 34.39 20.30
C ARG A 787 23.59 35.46 19.34
N ARG A 788 22.25 35.60 19.37
CA ARG A 788 21.39 36.79 19.23
C ARG A 788 21.72 37.79 18.11
N GLU A 789 20.78 37.90 17.18
CA GLU A 789 20.36 39.19 16.60
C GLU A 789 18.83 39.18 16.35
N SER A 790 18.28 40.37 16.15
CA SER A 790 16.98 40.88 16.62
C SER A 790 15.70 40.37 15.93
N VAL A 791 14.59 40.58 16.64
CA VAL A 791 13.17 40.23 16.41
C VAL A 791 12.54 40.84 15.13
N ALA A 792 13.33 41.40 14.21
CA ALA A 792 12.81 42.04 12.99
C ALA A 792 12.79 41.13 11.73
N THR A 793 13.19 39.86 11.85
CA THR A 793 13.31 38.93 10.69
C THR A 793 12.25 37.82 10.65
N ALA A 794 11.23 37.86 11.51
CA ALA A 794 10.10 36.93 11.40
C ALA A 794 9.28 37.16 10.11
N ALA A 795 9.17 38.40 9.64
CA ALA A 795 8.44 38.73 8.40
C ALA A 795 9.17 38.38 7.10
N ARG A 796 10.38 37.79 7.16
CA ARG A 796 11.13 37.31 5.97
C ARG A 796 11.10 35.79 5.79
N ARG A 797 10.50 35.02 6.71
CA ARG A 797 10.36 33.56 6.56
C ARG A 797 9.14 33.14 5.72
N ASP A 798 8.25 34.08 5.40
CA ASP A 798 7.01 33.80 4.68
C ASP A 798 7.08 34.10 3.17
N SER A 799 8.20 34.58 2.63
CA SER A 799 8.33 34.88 1.20
C SER A 799 8.79 33.70 0.33
N PHE A 800 9.41 32.68 0.91
CA PHE A 800 9.93 31.52 0.15
C PHE A 800 8.85 30.48 -0.11
N TRP A 801 8.05 30.14 0.90
CA TRP A 801 6.97 29.17 0.78
C TRP A 801 5.76 29.71 0.02
N ALA A 802 5.45 31.01 0.16
CA ALA A 802 4.42 31.66 -0.64
C ALA A 802 4.77 31.70 -2.15
N SER A 803 6.06 31.75 -2.52
CA SER A 803 6.48 31.69 -3.93
C SER A 803 6.40 30.29 -4.56
N LEU A 804 6.29 29.23 -3.74
CA LEU A 804 6.11 27.84 -4.19
C LEU A 804 4.63 27.49 -4.43
N ASP A 805 3.70 28.14 -3.72
CA ASP A 805 2.25 27.95 -3.89
C ASP A 805 1.71 28.59 -5.20
N GLU A 806 2.44 29.53 -5.83
CA GLU A 806 2.01 30.20 -7.06
C GLU A 806 2.23 29.40 -8.36
N SER A 807 2.91 28.24 -8.29
CA SER A 807 3.09 27.35 -9.45
C SER A 807 2.33 26.04 -9.26
N GLU A 808 1.21 25.89 -9.97
CA GLU A 808 0.22 24.79 -9.90
C GLU A 808 0.74 23.36 -10.22
N GLY A 809 2.05 23.08 -10.09
CA GLY A 809 2.64 21.75 -10.35
C GLY A 809 3.79 21.33 -9.42
N GLN A 810 4.08 22.07 -8.34
CA GLN A 810 5.24 21.82 -7.45
C GLN A 810 4.89 21.38 -6.02
N THR A 811 3.64 20.97 -5.77
CA THR A 811 3.14 20.57 -4.44
C THR A 811 3.81 19.35 -3.81
N ASP A 812 4.44 18.46 -4.59
CA ASP A 812 4.97 17.19 -4.07
C ASP A 812 6.29 17.35 -3.31
N ALA A 813 7.12 18.33 -3.68
CA ALA A 813 8.43 18.54 -3.06
C ALA A 813 8.30 19.07 -1.63
N THR A 814 7.33 19.97 -1.39
CA THR A 814 7.03 20.52 -0.07
C THR A 814 6.47 19.44 0.85
N PHE A 815 5.60 18.58 0.34
CA PHE A 815 5.00 17.48 1.08
C PHE A 815 6.04 16.50 1.66
N VAL A 816 6.96 16.03 0.82
CA VAL A 816 7.98 15.03 1.20
C VAL A 816 8.97 15.58 2.24
N LEU A 817 9.15 16.91 2.29
CA LEU A 817 10.03 17.61 3.22
C LEU A 817 9.40 17.94 4.58
N GLU A 818 8.11 17.64 4.79
CA GLU A 818 7.44 17.84 6.07
C GLU A 818 8.04 16.93 7.17
N GLU A 819 8.26 17.47 8.38
CA GLU A 819 8.98 16.75 9.46
C GLU A 819 8.30 15.42 9.85
N PHE A 820 6.96 15.36 9.85
CA PHE A 820 6.19 14.15 10.19
C PHE A 820 6.25 13.07 9.10
N VAL A 821 6.34 13.48 7.84
CA VAL A 821 6.53 12.57 6.70
C VAL A 821 7.97 12.10 6.70
N ALA A 822 8.97 12.98 6.75
CA ALA A 822 10.37 12.59 6.72
C ALA A 822 10.79 11.69 7.92
N SER A 823 10.13 11.82 9.07
CA SER A 823 10.36 10.94 10.24
C SER A 823 9.60 9.62 10.20
N GLY A 824 8.74 9.41 9.19
CA GLY A 824 7.92 8.21 8.99
C GLY A 824 6.88 7.95 10.05
N ARG A 825 6.25 9.03 10.50
CA ARG A 825 5.11 9.02 11.43
C ARG A 825 3.76 9.07 10.71
N VAL A 826 3.76 9.25 9.39
CA VAL A 826 2.55 9.34 8.57
C VAL A 826 2.55 8.21 7.57
N PHE A 827 1.43 7.50 7.48
CA PHE A 827 1.13 6.56 6.43
C PHE A 827 -0.02 7.13 5.59
N MET A 828 0.08 7.02 4.27
CA MET A 828 -0.97 7.42 3.34
C MET A 828 -1.22 6.30 2.33
N ASN A 829 -2.45 6.25 1.84
CA ASN A 829 -2.87 5.28 0.83
C ASN A 829 -2.27 5.56 -0.56
N SER A 830 -1.73 6.76 -0.80
CA SER A 830 -1.06 7.15 -2.04
C SER A 830 0.10 6.22 -2.41
N MET A 831 0.79 5.63 -1.43
CA MET A 831 1.84 4.65 -1.67
C MET A 831 1.34 3.41 -2.42
N ILE A 832 0.10 2.97 -2.13
CA ILE A 832 -0.54 1.83 -2.78
C ILE A 832 -0.98 2.21 -4.20
N ASP A 833 -1.34 3.48 -4.42
CA ASP A 833 -1.62 4.01 -5.76
C ASP A 833 -0.37 4.05 -6.64
N SER A 834 0.76 4.53 -6.10
CA SER A 834 2.05 4.47 -6.80
C SER A 834 2.42 3.02 -7.13
N LEU A 835 2.23 2.08 -6.19
CA LEU A 835 2.48 0.66 -6.41
C LEU A 835 1.68 0.08 -7.59
N MET A 836 0.42 0.50 -7.78
CA MET A 836 -0.37 0.02 -8.93
C MET A 836 0.27 0.37 -10.26
N SER A 837 0.74 1.61 -10.41
CA SER A 837 1.38 2.04 -11.65
C SER A 837 2.62 1.21 -11.97
N GLU A 838 3.32 0.74 -10.94
CA GLU A 838 4.55 -0.04 -11.03
C GLU A 838 4.32 -1.53 -11.35
N CYS A 839 3.14 -2.10 -11.06
CA CYS A 839 2.88 -3.53 -11.26
C CYS A 839 3.08 -4.00 -12.71
N TYR A 840 2.76 -3.15 -13.68
CA TYR A 840 2.99 -3.44 -15.10
C TYR A 840 4.47 -3.49 -15.48
N ARG A 841 5.30 -2.71 -14.80
CA ARG A 841 6.72 -2.54 -15.11
C ARG A 841 7.60 -3.52 -14.35
N LYS A 842 7.25 -3.73 -13.08
CA LYS A 842 8.00 -4.50 -12.09
C LYS A 842 7.19 -5.75 -11.75
N PRO A 843 7.35 -6.85 -12.50
CA PRO A 843 6.66 -8.10 -12.19
C PRO A 843 7.04 -8.58 -10.80
N TRP A 844 6.09 -9.06 -10.02
CA TRP A 844 6.31 -9.55 -8.64
C TRP A 844 6.62 -8.45 -7.60
N ILE A 845 6.39 -7.17 -7.89
CA ILE A 845 6.65 -6.11 -6.90
C ILE A 845 5.78 -6.27 -5.65
N THR A 846 4.55 -6.73 -5.81
CA THR A 846 3.60 -7.07 -4.75
C THR A 846 4.15 -8.18 -3.86
N GLN A 847 4.58 -9.28 -4.46
CA GLN A 847 5.24 -10.40 -3.78
C GLN A 847 6.54 -9.97 -3.09
N PHE A 848 7.36 -9.16 -3.75
CA PHE A 848 8.60 -8.61 -3.17
C PHE A 848 8.31 -7.81 -1.90
N LEU A 849 7.30 -6.93 -1.92
CA LEU A 849 6.90 -6.15 -0.76
C LEU A 849 6.36 -7.03 0.37
N HIS A 850 5.53 -8.01 0.04
CA HIS A 850 5.04 -8.98 1.02
C HIS A 850 6.19 -9.73 1.70
N LEU A 851 7.13 -10.28 0.91
CA LEU A 851 8.30 -10.97 1.45
C LEU A 851 9.21 -10.05 2.26
N LEU A 852 9.35 -8.78 1.86
CA LEU A 852 10.17 -7.80 2.58
C LEU A 852 9.61 -7.50 3.98
N ILE A 853 8.29 -7.48 4.13
CA ILE A 853 7.60 -7.10 5.36
C ILE A 853 7.29 -8.32 6.23
N ASP A 854 6.61 -9.32 5.66
CA ASP A 854 6.05 -10.47 6.38
C ASP A 854 7.00 -11.68 6.37
N GLY A 855 7.89 -11.77 5.36
CA GLY A 855 8.78 -12.91 5.15
C GLY A 855 8.15 -14.03 4.30
N SER A 856 8.91 -15.08 4.01
CA SER A 856 8.39 -16.27 3.32
C SER A 856 8.00 -17.35 4.33
N ILE A 857 6.87 -18.02 4.10
CA ILE A 857 6.40 -19.14 4.93
C ILE A 857 7.28 -20.39 4.73
N ASP A 858 7.86 -20.55 3.53
CA ASP A 858 8.69 -21.72 3.16
C ASP A 858 10.18 -21.55 3.49
N ASP A 859 10.61 -20.34 3.87
CA ASP A 859 12.01 -20.05 4.21
C ASP A 859 12.21 -20.20 5.72
N LEU A 860 12.85 -21.30 6.13
CA LEU A 860 13.13 -21.64 7.54
C LEU A 860 13.92 -20.55 8.29
N GLU A 861 14.54 -19.62 7.57
CA GLU A 861 15.30 -18.50 8.15
C GLU A 861 14.49 -17.19 8.28
N GLU A 862 13.24 -17.15 7.80
CA GLU A 862 12.30 -16.01 7.88
C GLU A 862 12.95 -14.65 7.56
N ARG A 863 13.61 -14.56 6.39
CA ARG A 863 14.31 -13.33 5.97
C ARG A 863 13.33 -12.20 5.70
N ARG A 864 13.36 -11.16 6.54
CA ARG A 864 12.49 -9.97 6.47
C ARG A 864 13.19 -8.70 6.98
N LEU A 865 12.55 -7.54 6.84
CA LEU A 865 13.10 -6.26 7.28
C LEU A 865 13.16 -6.16 8.83
N PHE A 866 14.31 -5.80 9.37
CA PHE A 866 14.53 -5.56 10.81
C PHE A 866 15.32 -4.27 11.04
N GLN A 867 15.28 -3.76 12.27
CA GLN A 867 16.00 -2.55 12.68
C GLN A 867 17.02 -2.91 13.77
N VAL A 868 18.27 -2.45 13.62
CA VAL A 868 19.35 -2.63 14.60
C VAL A 868 19.89 -1.27 15.00
N GLU A 869 20.11 -1.08 16.30
CA GLU A 869 20.81 0.12 16.78
C GLU A 869 22.29 0.05 16.40
N ALA A 870 22.80 1.12 15.78
CA ALA A 870 24.20 1.15 15.34
C ALA A 870 25.15 1.05 16.55
N PRO A 871 26.06 0.07 16.59
CA PRO A 871 27.05 -0.05 17.66
C PRO A 871 27.90 1.22 17.81
N ASP A 872 28.24 1.59 19.04
CA ASP A 872 29.02 2.81 19.34
C ASP A 872 30.35 2.89 18.58
N GLU A 873 30.97 1.74 18.27
CA GLU A 873 32.23 1.64 17.53
C GLU A 873 32.11 2.06 16.05
N LEU A 874 30.90 2.05 15.51
CA LEU A 874 30.58 2.44 14.13
C LEU A 874 30.07 3.88 14.02
N ILE A 875 29.81 4.54 15.15
CA ILE A 875 29.39 5.94 15.20
C ILE A 875 30.56 6.82 14.72
N ALA A 876 30.28 7.77 13.81
CA ALA A 876 31.23 8.68 13.15
C ALA A 876 32.11 8.11 12.02
N LEU A 877 31.93 6.85 11.62
CA LEU A 877 32.49 6.33 10.37
C LEU A 877 31.57 6.64 9.17
N LYS A 878 32.12 6.59 7.94
CA LYS A 878 31.30 6.69 6.72
C LYS A 878 30.40 5.46 6.63
N TYR A 879 29.15 5.64 6.21
CA TYR A 879 28.18 4.53 6.10
C TYR A 879 28.72 3.33 5.29
N GLY A 880 29.40 3.58 4.17
CA GLY A 880 30.01 2.49 3.38
C GLY A 880 31.13 1.72 4.11
N GLU A 881 31.83 2.35 5.06
CA GLU A 881 32.81 1.68 5.92
C GLU A 881 32.11 0.90 7.04
N CYS A 882 31.04 1.46 7.63
CA CYS A 882 30.20 0.74 8.60
C CYS A 882 29.59 -0.51 7.98
N PHE A 883 28.98 -0.37 6.80
CA PHE A 883 28.37 -1.46 6.05
C PHE A 883 29.39 -2.56 5.74
N ARG A 884 30.60 -2.18 5.29
CA ARG A 884 31.68 -3.14 5.02
C ARG A 884 32.12 -3.87 6.29
N LYS A 885 32.39 -3.14 7.38
CA LYS A 885 32.80 -3.74 8.67
C LYS A 885 31.73 -4.65 9.26
N PHE A 886 30.46 -4.27 9.10
CA PHE A 886 29.32 -5.06 9.53
C PHE A 886 29.23 -6.38 8.76
N LEU A 887 29.36 -6.33 7.43
CA LEU A 887 29.42 -7.53 6.57
C LEU A 887 30.64 -8.43 6.90
N ASP A 888 31.83 -7.85 7.10
CA ASP A 888 33.05 -8.60 7.40
C ASP A 888 33.04 -9.26 8.80
N MET A 889 32.33 -8.64 9.76
CA MET A 889 32.18 -9.16 11.12
C MET A 889 31.28 -10.40 11.18
N MET A 890 30.29 -10.51 10.28
CA MET A 890 29.38 -11.66 10.21
C MET A 890 29.98 -12.88 9.49
N ASP A 891 30.85 -12.67 8.49
CA ASP A 891 31.41 -13.75 7.63
C ASP A 891 32.64 -14.49 8.24
N SER A 892 33.29 -13.96 9.28
CA SER A 892 34.66 -14.38 9.68
C SER A 892 34.77 -15.39 10.84
N VAL A 893 33.65 -15.86 11.42
CA VAL A 893 33.65 -16.72 12.62
C VAL A 893 32.90 -18.04 12.39
N ASP A 894 33.56 -19.18 12.65
CA ASP A 894 32.98 -20.53 12.47
C ASP A 894 32.35 -21.09 13.76
N VAL A 895 32.91 -20.74 14.93
CA VAL A 895 32.53 -21.28 16.25
C VAL A 895 32.66 -20.19 17.31
N LEU A 896 31.67 -20.09 18.20
CA LEU A 896 31.70 -19.17 19.33
C LEU A 896 32.01 -19.92 20.63
N ILE A 897 33.02 -19.46 21.37
CA ILE A 897 33.27 -19.87 22.75
C ILE A 897 32.95 -18.69 23.67
N GLU A 898 31.95 -18.86 24.52
CA GLU A 898 31.67 -17.91 25.58
C GLU A 898 32.36 -18.38 26.87
N VAL A 899 33.24 -17.56 27.44
CA VAL A 899 33.96 -17.87 28.66
C VAL A 899 33.31 -17.15 29.83
N ARG A 900 32.81 -17.94 30.79
CA ARG A 900 32.21 -17.46 32.05
C ARG A 900 33.11 -17.80 33.24
N ASP A 901 33.00 -17.07 34.33
CA ASP A 901 33.70 -17.40 35.59
C ASP A 901 32.84 -18.38 36.39
N ALA A 902 33.37 -19.58 36.67
CA ALA A 902 32.65 -20.65 37.35
C ALA A 902 32.19 -20.31 38.79
N ARG A 903 32.76 -19.25 39.38
CA ARG A 903 32.31 -18.72 40.68
C ARG A 903 31.00 -17.94 40.55
N ILE A 904 30.71 -17.38 39.38
CA ILE A 904 29.54 -16.55 39.09
C ILE A 904 28.96 -16.90 37.70
N PRO A 905 28.49 -18.14 37.49
CA PRO A 905 28.07 -18.65 36.18
C PRO A 905 26.96 -17.84 35.48
N TRP A 906 26.07 -17.19 36.25
CA TRP A 906 24.95 -16.39 35.75
C TRP A 906 25.27 -14.91 35.73
N SER A 907 25.89 -14.38 36.80
CA SER A 907 26.28 -12.97 36.83
C SER A 907 27.38 -12.64 35.80
N SER A 908 28.15 -13.63 35.35
CA SER A 908 29.16 -13.46 34.28
C SER A 908 28.67 -13.76 32.86
N ALA A 909 27.37 -14.03 32.70
CA ALA A 909 26.75 -14.12 31.38
C ALA A 909 26.73 -12.76 30.69
N ASN A 910 26.81 -12.74 29.37
CA ASN A 910 26.63 -11.53 28.59
C ASN A 910 25.43 -11.69 27.64
N PRO A 911 24.24 -11.17 28.00
CA PRO A 911 23.01 -11.28 27.21
C PRO A 911 23.18 -10.77 25.79
N ILE A 912 23.92 -9.69 25.57
CA ILE A 912 24.15 -9.11 24.23
C ILE A 912 24.80 -10.12 23.27
N LEU A 913 25.66 -10.99 23.80
CA LEU A 913 26.30 -12.05 23.00
C LEU A 913 25.39 -13.26 22.82
N GLU A 914 24.43 -13.46 23.72
CA GLU A 914 23.36 -14.45 23.54
C GLU A 914 22.47 -14.00 22.39
N GLU A 915 22.01 -12.75 22.39
CA GLU A 915 21.15 -12.18 21.34
C GLU A 915 21.89 -12.08 19.99
N ALA A 916 23.16 -11.66 19.98
CA ALA A 916 23.88 -11.39 18.72
C ALA A 916 24.35 -12.64 17.95
N PHE A 917 24.45 -13.81 18.58
CA PHE A 917 25.10 -14.99 17.97
C PHE A 917 24.39 -16.34 18.18
N SER A 918 23.22 -16.35 18.85
CA SER A 918 22.51 -17.57 19.30
C SER A 918 22.12 -18.54 18.19
N LYS A 919 21.82 -18.07 16.97
CA LYS A 919 21.05 -18.88 16.00
C LYS A 919 21.79 -19.38 14.75
N SER A 920 22.96 -18.83 14.37
CA SER A 920 23.65 -19.26 13.13
C SER A 920 24.97 -20.02 13.34
N LYS A 921 25.58 -19.95 14.53
CA LYS A 921 26.91 -20.55 14.78
C LYS A 921 26.90 -21.44 16.03
N PRO A 922 27.61 -22.58 16.02
CA PRO A 922 27.72 -23.47 17.18
C PRO A 922 28.40 -22.74 18.35
N ARG A 923 27.69 -22.65 19.48
CA ARG A 923 28.11 -21.97 20.71
C ARG A 923 28.47 -22.98 21.80
N LEU A 924 29.59 -22.74 22.49
CA LEU A 924 30.02 -23.48 23.68
C LEU A 924 30.19 -22.52 24.85
N VAL A 925 29.50 -22.79 25.96
CA VAL A 925 29.69 -22.07 27.22
C VAL A 925 30.78 -22.77 28.04
N VAL A 926 31.87 -22.05 28.32
CA VAL A 926 33.03 -22.55 29.06
C VAL A 926 33.11 -21.86 30.42
N PHE A 927 32.81 -22.59 31.48
CA PHE A 927 32.96 -22.13 32.87
C PHE A 927 34.42 -22.29 33.32
N ASN A 928 35.20 -21.22 33.20
CA ASN A 928 36.61 -21.17 33.58
C ASN A 928 36.80 -20.88 35.07
N LYS A 929 38.00 -21.14 35.62
CA LYS A 929 38.33 -21.09 37.05
C LYS A 929 37.49 -22.05 37.91
N SER A 930 37.12 -23.19 37.35
CA SER A 930 36.40 -24.25 38.08
C SER A 930 37.15 -24.79 39.30
N ASP A 931 38.46 -24.52 39.41
CA ASP A 931 39.28 -24.85 40.58
C ASP A 931 39.09 -23.89 41.76
N LEU A 932 38.49 -22.72 41.55
CA LEU A 932 38.08 -21.77 42.59
C LEU A 932 36.58 -21.86 42.89
N ALA A 933 35.82 -22.60 42.09
CA ALA A 933 34.38 -22.80 42.26
C ALA A 933 34.07 -24.03 43.11
N ASN A 934 32.88 -24.08 43.69
CA ASN A 934 32.46 -25.21 44.52
C ASN A 934 32.17 -26.45 43.64
N SER A 935 32.93 -27.54 43.85
CA SER A 935 32.80 -28.77 43.06
C SER A 935 31.42 -29.42 43.17
N ASN A 936 30.75 -29.31 44.33
CA ASN A 936 29.46 -29.94 44.58
C ASN A 936 28.31 -29.25 43.81
N MET A 937 28.53 -28.02 43.34
CA MET A 937 27.53 -27.25 42.60
C MET A 937 27.67 -27.40 41.09
N GLN A 938 28.77 -27.97 40.58
CA GLN A 938 29.03 -28.07 39.13
C GLN A 938 27.91 -28.82 38.40
N GLN A 939 27.50 -29.99 38.91
CA GLN A 939 26.40 -30.76 38.30
C GLN A 939 25.05 -30.02 38.31
N LYS A 940 24.81 -29.17 39.32
CA LYS A 940 23.57 -28.38 39.40
C LYS A 940 23.59 -27.25 38.38
N VAL A 941 24.73 -26.57 38.24
CA VAL A 941 24.93 -25.54 37.21
C VAL A 941 24.81 -26.14 35.81
N GLU A 942 25.38 -27.32 35.54
CA GLU A 942 25.23 -28.00 34.24
C GLU A 942 23.75 -28.31 33.93
N ARG A 943 22.98 -28.79 34.91
CA ARG A 943 21.54 -29.06 34.74
C ARG A 943 20.73 -27.79 34.51
N GLN A 944 21.01 -26.73 35.26
CA GLN A 944 20.34 -25.44 35.10
C GLN A 944 20.73 -24.79 33.76
N CYS A 945 21.99 -24.92 33.32
CA CYS A 945 22.45 -24.51 31.97
C CYS A 945 21.63 -25.20 30.89
N ALA A 946 21.43 -26.52 30.99
CA ALA A 946 20.62 -27.28 30.03
C ALA A 946 19.12 -26.91 30.07
N GLN A 947 18.61 -26.43 31.20
CA GLN A 947 17.20 -26.00 31.34
C GLN A 947 16.96 -24.58 30.83
N GLU A 948 17.87 -23.64 31.13
CA GLU A 948 17.73 -22.22 30.75
C GLU A 948 18.22 -21.91 29.33
N LEU A 949 19.24 -22.65 28.84
CA LEU A 949 19.91 -22.37 27.55
C LEU A 949 19.66 -23.46 26.48
N GLY A 950 18.80 -24.45 26.74
CA GLY A 950 18.39 -25.46 25.76
C GLY A 950 19.54 -26.33 25.21
N THR A 951 19.73 -26.32 23.89
CA THR A 951 20.68 -27.16 23.12
C THR A 951 22.15 -26.72 23.19
N VAL A 952 22.49 -25.73 24.01
CA VAL A 952 23.85 -25.20 24.15
C VAL A 952 24.72 -26.14 25.01
N ASP A 953 25.86 -26.58 24.49
CA ASP A 953 26.80 -27.42 25.21
C ASP A 953 27.57 -26.56 26.26
N CYS A 954 27.65 -27.03 27.51
CA CYS A 954 28.36 -26.35 28.61
C CYS A 954 29.55 -27.20 29.13
N LEU A 955 30.73 -26.60 29.38
CA LEU A 955 31.92 -27.31 29.89
C LEU A 955 32.66 -26.53 30.99
N PHE A 956 32.95 -27.20 32.11
CA PHE A 956 33.83 -26.66 33.16
C PHE A 956 35.32 -26.87 32.81
N THR A 957 36.12 -25.82 32.95
CA THR A 957 37.57 -25.84 32.73
C THR A 957 38.35 -25.12 33.82
N SER A 958 39.62 -25.45 33.96
CA SER A 958 40.58 -24.69 34.77
C SER A 958 41.84 -24.52 33.92
N VAL A 959 42.02 -23.32 33.38
CA VAL A 959 43.15 -22.99 32.52
C VAL A 959 44.47 -23.13 33.27
N THR A 960 44.52 -22.70 34.55
CA THR A 960 45.71 -22.79 35.40
C THR A 960 46.16 -24.23 35.64
N LYS A 961 45.21 -25.16 35.83
CA LYS A 961 45.47 -26.59 36.07
C LYS A 961 45.43 -27.45 34.80
N GLY A 962 45.20 -26.86 33.64
CA GLY A 962 45.15 -27.58 32.36
C GLY A 962 43.95 -28.52 32.17
N LYS A 963 42.88 -28.40 32.98
CA LYS A 963 41.78 -29.38 33.05
C LYS A 963 40.81 -29.22 31.86
N ARG A 964 40.47 -30.31 31.16
CA ARG A 964 39.45 -30.38 30.07
C ARG A 964 39.69 -29.47 28.84
N LEU A 965 40.87 -28.90 28.67
CA LEU A 965 41.18 -28.02 27.53
C LEU A 965 41.23 -28.74 26.18
N GLN A 966 41.71 -29.98 26.15
CA GLN A 966 41.66 -30.81 24.94
C GLN A 966 40.22 -31.13 24.54
N ALA A 967 39.30 -31.31 25.50
CA ALA A 967 37.89 -31.55 25.22
C ALA A 967 37.23 -30.33 24.56
N ILE A 968 37.59 -29.10 24.96
CA ILE A 968 37.13 -27.87 24.31
C ILE A 968 37.63 -27.80 22.86
N LEU A 969 38.92 -28.04 22.62
CA LEU A 969 39.48 -28.07 21.26
C LEU A 969 38.86 -29.17 20.40
N GLN A 970 38.59 -30.35 20.97
CA GLN A 970 37.89 -31.45 20.28
C GLN A 970 36.44 -31.07 19.97
N TRP A 971 35.74 -30.40 20.89
CA TRP A 971 34.38 -29.91 20.68
C TRP A 971 34.33 -28.90 19.53
N CYS A 972 35.23 -27.89 19.55
CA CYS A 972 35.33 -26.90 18.47
C CYS A 972 35.62 -27.58 17.14
N ASN A 973 36.55 -28.54 17.10
CA ASN A 973 36.82 -29.29 15.88
C ASN A 973 35.65 -30.17 15.43
N LYS A 974 34.83 -30.70 16.35
CA LYS A 974 33.68 -31.57 16.00
C LYS A 974 32.52 -30.75 15.44
N ARG A 975 32.21 -29.62 16.08
CA ARG A 975 31.07 -28.74 15.75
C ARG A 975 31.39 -27.64 14.74
N SER A 976 32.66 -27.35 14.48
CA SER A 976 33.07 -26.43 13.41
C SER A 976 32.58 -26.93 12.06
N GLY A 977 31.84 -26.08 11.35
CA GLY A 977 31.43 -26.26 9.96
C GLY A 977 32.57 -26.12 8.95
N ALA A 978 33.82 -25.95 9.40
CA ALA A 978 34.97 -25.81 8.52
C ALA A 978 35.16 -27.08 7.67
N GLN A 979 34.91 -26.95 6.36
CA GLN A 979 34.98 -28.06 5.39
C GLN A 979 36.40 -28.67 5.28
N PHE A 980 37.47 -27.93 5.59
CA PHE A 980 38.86 -28.39 5.52
C PHE A 980 39.62 -28.22 6.85
N LYS A 981 39.32 -29.08 7.83
CA LYS A 981 39.95 -29.10 9.17
C LYS A 981 41.47 -29.32 9.15
N SER A 982 42.02 -29.92 8.08
CA SER A 982 43.45 -30.23 7.96
C SER A 982 44.31 -29.13 7.31
N THR A 983 43.73 -28.18 6.56
CA THR A 983 44.48 -27.22 5.73
C THR A 983 44.18 -25.75 6.06
N ALA A 984 42.91 -25.36 6.19
CA ALA A 984 42.51 -23.97 6.50
C ALA A 984 42.36 -23.74 8.02
N GLY A 985 41.92 -24.79 8.73
CA GLY A 985 41.68 -24.73 10.17
C GLY A 985 40.38 -24.04 10.56
N SER A 986 39.96 -24.19 11.81
CA SER A 986 38.73 -23.59 12.34
C SER A 986 38.98 -22.20 12.91
N MET A 987 38.12 -21.23 12.58
CA MET A 987 38.15 -19.86 13.12
C MET A 987 37.20 -19.76 14.32
N VAL A 988 37.77 -19.62 15.52
CA VAL A 988 37.04 -19.65 16.78
C VAL A 988 37.07 -18.26 17.40
N MET A 989 35.93 -17.70 17.76
CA MET A 989 35.85 -16.43 18.49
C MET A 989 35.65 -16.72 19.98
N VAL A 990 36.52 -16.16 20.83
CA VAL A 990 36.41 -16.32 22.29
C VAL A 990 35.91 -15.02 22.89
N VAL A 991 34.74 -15.04 23.50
CA VAL A 991 34.06 -13.85 24.03
C VAL A 991 33.65 -14.06 25.49
N GLY A 992 33.38 -12.98 26.23
CA GLY A 992 32.99 -13.00 27.64
C GLY A 992 33.45 -11.75 28.38
N ILE A 993 32.94 -11.53 29.60
CA ILE A 993 33.22 -10.33 30.40
C ILE A 993 34.71 -10.22 30.79
N PRO A 994 35.21 -9.05 31.26
CA PRO A 994 36.60 -8.92 31.68
C PRO A 994 37.02 -9.93 32.77
N ASN A 995 38.31 -10.29 32.80
CA ASN A 995 38.92 -11.14 33.84
C ASN A 995 38.38 -12.57 34.03
N VAL A 996 37.50 -13.09 33.17
CA VAL A 996 37.09 -14.52 33.14
C VAL A 996 38.20 -15.47 32.67
N GLY A 997 39.26 -14.96 32.04
CA GLY A 997 40.43 -15.73 31.61
C GLY A 997 40.47 -16.11 30.11
N LYS A 998 39.86 -15.31 29.23
CA LYS A 998 39.89 -15.48 27.76
C LYS A 998 41.30 -15.59 27.17
N SER A 999 42.13 -14.56 27.35
CA SER A 999 43.50 -14.53 26.84
C SER A 999 44.40 -15.61 27.48
N SER A 1000 44.10 -16.01 28.73
CA SER A 1000 44.76 -17.15 29.38
C SER A 1000 44.39 -18.47 28.70
N LEU A 1001 43.12 -18.67 28.34
CA LEU A 1001 42.64 -19.84 27.61
C LEU A 1001 43.34 -19.97 26.25
N ILE A 1002 43.50 -18.86 25.52
CA ILE A 1002 44.17 -18.80 24.22
C ILE A 1002 45.66 -19.17 24.32
N ASN A 1003 46.36 -18.60 25.30
CA ASN A 1003 47.77 -18.90 25.54
C ASN A 1003 47.98 -20.37 25.93
N GLU A 1004 47.03 -20.95 26.65
CA GLU A 1004 47.09 -22.33 27.09
C GLU A 1004 46.78 -23.32 25.94
N PHE A 1005 45.82 -23.01 25.07
CA PHE A 1005 45.62 -23.78 23.84
C PHE A 1005 46.88 -23.85 22.97
N ARG A 1006 47.69 -22.78 22.96
CA ARG A 1006 49.00 -22.77 22.29
C ARG A 1006 50.03 -23.65 22.96
N ARG A 1007 50.04 -23.72 24.30
CA ARG A 1007 50.95 -24.59 25.05
C ARG A 1007 50.66 -26.07 24.78
N LEU A 1008 49.38 -26.41 24.64
CA LEU A 1008 48.90 -27.78 24.35
C LEU A 1008 49.08 -28.21 22.89
N SER A 1009 49.51 -27.31 22.00
CA SER A 1009 49.78 -27.63 20.61
C SER A 1009 51.00 -28.55 20.48
N ASN A 1010 50.87 -29.60 19.66
CA ASN A 1010 51.95 -30.56 19.36
C ASN A 1010 53.13 -29.92 18.57
N SER A 1011 53.01 -28.66 18.17
CA SER A 1011 54.02 -27.94 17.38
C SER A 1011 54.98 -27.17 18.28
N GLN A 1012 56.27 -27.57 18.28
CA GLN A 1012 57.34 -26.88 19.01
C GLN A 1012 57.51 -25.41 18.58
N LYS A 1013 57.10 -25.06 17.35
CA LYS A 1013 57.18 -23.69 16.81
C LYS A 1013 56.12 -22.75 17.40
N LEU A 1014 54.94 -23.27 17.72
CA LEU A 1014 53.87 -22.51 18.37
C LEU A 1014 54.05 -22.42 19.89
N SER A 1015 54.46 -23.50 20.55
CA SER A 1015 54.65 -23.51 22.01
C SER A 1015 55.77 -22.57 22.49
N LYS A 1016 56.79 -22.34 21.66
CA LYS A 1016 57.90 -21.40 21.91
C LYS A 1016 57.81 -20.06 21.16
N GLY A 1017 56.71 -19.79 20.46
CA GLY A 1017 56.55 -18.60 19.60
C GLY A 1017 56.51 -17.26 20.34
N ARG A 1018 56.97 -16.18 19.69
CA ARG A 1018 57.08 -14.81 20.24
C ARG A 1018 55.74 -14.06 20.41
N LYS A 1019 54.73 -14.31 19.57
CA LYS A 1019 53.41 -13.66 19.72
C LYS A 1019 52.65 -14.39 20.83
N ARG A 1020 52.21 -13.72 21.91
CA ARG A 1020 51.35 -14.26 22.98
C ARG A 1020 50.24 -13.26 23.26
N ALA A 1021 49.07 -13.73 23.71
CA ALA A 1021 48.01 -12.85 24.15
C ALA A 1021 48.42 -12.19 25.48
N THR A 1022 48.18 -10.88 25.63
CA THR A 1022 48.58 -10.13 26.83
C THR A 1022 47.60 -10.43 27.96
N VAL A 1023 48.10 -10.94 29.09
CA VAL A 1023 47.29 -11.28 30.26
C VAL A 1023 47.69 -10.38 31.43
N GLY A 1024 46.71 -9.77 32.08
CA GLY A 1024 46.91 -9.01 33.31
C GLY A 1024 45.70 -9.11 34.25
N PRO A 1025 45.87 -8.81 35.55
CA PRO A 1025 44.81 -8.89 36.55
C PRO A 1025 43.82 -7.72 36.49
N THR A 1026 44.16 -6.65 35.77
CA THR A 1026 43.31 -5.47 35.59
C THR A 1026 42.43 -5.62 34.34
N PRO A 1027 41.14 -5.24 34.40
CA PRO A 1027 40.30 -5.26 33.21
C PRO A 1027 40.75 -4.19 32.20
N GLY A 1028 40.68 -4.51 30.90
CA GLY A 1028 41.08 -3.62 29.80
C GLY A 1028 42.51 -3.82 29.26
N VAL A 1029 43.20 -4.90 29.63
CA VAL A 1029 44.55 -5.22 29.11
C VAL A 1029 44.55 -5.61 27.63
N THR A 1030 43.45 -6.22 27.15
CA THR A 1030 43.23 -6.51 25.73
C THR A 1030 42.33 -5.42 25.15
N VAL A 1031 42.87 -4.62 24.21
CA VAL A 1031 42.21 -3.42 23.66
C VAL A 1031 41.87 -3.58 22.17
N ARG A 1032 42.43 -4.59 21.49
CA ARG A 1032 42.25 -4.84 20.05
C ARG A 1032 41.97 -6.32 19.79
N ASN A 1033 41.20 -6.59 18.74
CA ASN A 1033 40.94 -7.95 18.27
C ASN A 1033 42.18 -8.51 17.57
N ASP A 1034 42.82 -9.51 18.15
CA ASP A 1034 44.01 -10.17 17.60
C ASP A 1034 43.68 -11.60 17.16
N ILE A 1035 44.08 -11.97 15.93
CA ILE A 1035 43.93 -13.33 15.42
C ILE A 1035 45.18 -14.15 15.77
N ILE A 1036 44.99 -15.20 16.55
CA ILE A 1036 46.05 -16.02 17.11
C ILE A 1036 45.90 -17.48 16.69
N LYS A 1037 46.87 -18.03 15.95
CA LYS A 1037 46.92 -19.47 15.67
C LYS A 1037 47.23 -20.25 16.96
N VAL A 1038 46.36 -21.18 17.36
CA VAL A 1038 46.49 -21.95 18.61
C VAL A 1038 46.87 -23.42 18.41
N ASN A 1039 46.46 -24.05 17.31
CA ASN A 1039 46.81 -25.43 17.00
C ASN A 1039 47.25 -25.58 15.53
N ASP A 1040 48.15 -26.53 15.23
CA ASP A 1040 48.65 -26.80 13.88
C ASP A 1040 47.93 -27.98 13.20
N LYS A 1041 47.54 -29.02 13.96
CA LYS A 1041 46.87 -30.22 13.44
C LYS A 1041 45.78 -30.71 14.40
N PRO A 1042 44.48 -30.53 14.07
CA PRO A 1042 43.96 -29.65 13.01
C PRO A 1042 44.34 -28.18 13.27
N ALA A 1043 44.42 -27.38 12.22
CA ALA A 1043 44.73 -25.96 12.38
C ALA A 1043 43.57 -25.27 13.11
N VAL A 1044 43.85 -24.47 14.13
CA VAL A 1044 42.81 -23.70 14.82
C VAL A 1044 43.33 -22.28 15.04
N TYR A 1045 42.54 -21.30 14.64
CA TYR A 1045 42.80 -19.88 14.83
C TYR A 1045 41.76 -19.33 15.79
N VAL A 1046 42.20 -18.55 16.77
CA VAL A 1046 41.33 -17.95 17.77
C VAL A 1046 41.39 -16.44 17.68
N VAL A 1047 40.24 -15.77 17.58
CA VAL A 1047 40.12 -14.32 17.75
C VAL A 1047 40.09 -14.02 19.24
N ASP A 1048 41.09 -13.31 19.75
CA ASP A 1048 41.07 -12.75 21.11
C ASP A 1048 40.28 -11.44 21.07
N THR A 1049 39.14 -11.38 21.76
CA THR A 1049 38.32 -10.17 21.85
C THR A 1049 38.55 -9.47 23.18
N PRO A 1050 38.43 -8.13 23.25
CA PRO A 1050 38.38 -7.43 24.53
C PRO A 1050 37.23 -7.98 25.38
N GLY A 1051 37.37 -7.86 26.70
CA GLY A 1051 36.27 -8.19 27.59
C GLY A 1051 35.15 -7.17 27.44
N VAL A 1052 34.01 -7.60 26.91
CA VAL A 1052 32.82 -6.76 26.75
C VAL A 1052 32.06 -6.76 28.07
N MET A 1053 31.90 -5.59 28.68
CA MET A 1053 31.12 -5.43 29.90
C MET A 1053 29.65 -5.20 29.56
N LEU A 1054 28.75 -5.57 30.49
CA LEU A 1054 27.32 -5.31 30.37
C LEU A 1054 27.04 -3.80 30.40
N PRO A 1055 26.22 -3.24 29.49
CA PRO A 1055 25.85 -1.82 29.52
C PRO A 1055 24.90 -1.50 30.68
N ASN A 1056 24.11 -2.46 31.14
CA ASN A 1056 23.25 -2.32 32.31
C ASN A 1056 23.42 -3.55 33.22
N ILE A 1057 23.74 -3.32 34.49
CA ILE A 1057 23.86 -4.39 35.50
C ILE A 1057 22.51 -4.49 36.21
N PRO A 1058 21.81 -5.64 36.16
CA PRO A 1058 20.40 -5.75 36.57
C PRO A 1058 20.16 -5.52 38.06
N SER A 1059 21.17 -5.74 38.91
CA SER A 1059 21.08 -5.48 40.34
C SER A 1059 22.42 -5.08 40.95
N ALA A 1060 22.38 -4.29 42.03
CA ALA A 1060 23.57 -3.90 42.77
C ALA A 1060 24.36 -5.11 43.28
N GLU A 1061 23.66 -6.19 43.67
CA GLU A 1061 24.28 -7.43 44.12
C GLU A 1061 25.08 -8.12 42.99
N THR A 1062 24.54 -8.17 41.78
CA THR A 1062 25.25 -8.67 40.58
C THR A 1062 26.51 -7.84 40.32
N GLY A 1063 26.42 -6.52 40.46
CA GLY A 1063 27.55 -5.61 40.37
C GLY A 1063 28.64 -5.89 41.41
N MET A 1064 28.25 -6.18 42.65
CA MET A 1064 29.18 -6.53 43.73
C MET A 1064 29.86 -7.90 43.49
N ARG A 1065 29.14 -8.91 42.98
CA ARG A 1065 29.74 -10.20 42.58
C ARG A 1065 30.75 -10.04 41.43
N LEU A 1066 30.44 -9.19 40.45
CA LEU A 1066 31.33 -8.85 39.34
C LEU A 1066 32.58 -8.10 39.82
N ALA A 1067 32.44 -7.16 40.75
CA ALA A 1067 33.55 -6.46 41.38
C ALA A 1067 34.42 -7.42 42.22
N LEU A 1068 33.82 -8.28 43.03
CA LEU A 1068 34.53 -9.25 43.87
C LEU A 1068 35.41 -10.21 43.04
N THR A 1069 34.89 -10.67 41.89
CA THR A 1069 35.63 -11.55 40.98
C THR A 1069 36.65 -10.81 40.09
N GLY A 1070 36.62 -9.47 40.09
CA GLY A 1070 37.55 -8.58 39.41
C GLY A 1070 37.14 -8.19 37.99
N ALA A 1071 35.90 -8.42 37.56
CA ALA A 1071 35.44 -8.01 36.24
C ALA A 1071 35.33 -6.48 36.10
N ILE A 1072 35.01 -5.79 37.19
CA ILE A 1072 34.98 -4.32 37.31
C ILE A 1072 36.27 -3.87 38.01
N LYS A 1073 36.81 -2.70 37.64
CA LYS A 1073 37.98 -2.12 38.34
C LYS A 1073 37.62 -1.84 39.79
N ASP A 1074 38.46 -2.33 40.71
CA ASP A 1074 38.22 -2.24 42.16
C ASP A 1074 38.02 -0.79 42.64
N ASP A 1075 38.74 0.17 42.04
CA ASP A 1075 38.65 1.60 42.38
C ASP A 1075 37.30 2.25 42.00
N VAL A 1076 36.57 1.67 41.04
CA VAL A 1076 35.28 2.21 40.57
C VAL A 1076 34.17 1.97 41.60
N VAL A 1077 34.22 0.82 42.28
CA VAL A 1077 33.23 0.45 43.31
C VAL A 1077 33.72 0.84 44.71
N GLY A 1078 35.04 0.81 44.93
CA GLY A 1078 35.66 1.03 46.22
C GLY A 1078 36.17 -0.28 46.82
N THR A 1079 37.50 -0.41 46.95
CA THR A 1079 38.16 -1.63 47.44
C THR A 1079 37.68 -2.07 48.82
N GLU A 1080 37.37 -1.13 49.71
CA GLU A 1080 36.91 -1.42 51.08
C GLU A 1080 35.49 -2.01 51.08
N LEU A 1081 34.58 -1.46 50.26
CA LEU A 1081 33.21 -1.97 50.11
C LEU A 1081 33.18 -3.38 49.52
N ILE A 1082 34.06 -3.67 48.57
CA ILE A 1082 34.17 -5.02 48.00
C ILE A 1082 34.69 -6.01 49.06
N ALA A 1083 35.67 -5.60 49.88
CA ALA A 1083 36.22 -6.44 50.95
C ALA A 1083 35.20 -6.69 52.07
N ASP A 1084 34.37 -5.70 52.41
CA ASP A 1084 33.26 -5.86 53.36
C ASP A 1084 32.18 -6.79 52.81
N TYR A 1085 31.76 -6.60 51.55
CA TYR A 1085 30.83 -7.51 50.88
C TYR A 1085 31.36 -8.95 50.79
N MET A 1086 32.66 -9.13 50.57
CA MET A 1086 33.31 -10.44 50.62
C MET A 1086 33.15 -11.08 52.00
N LEU A 1087 33.42 -10.34 53.08
CA LEU A 1087 33.29 -10.83 54.45
C LEU A 1087 31.84 -11.22 54.77
N PHE A 1088 30.90 -10.33 54.44
CA PHE A 1088 29.46 -10.58 54.55
C PHE A 1088 29.05 -11.88 53.83
N THR A 1089 29.49 -12.05 52.58
CA THR A 1089 29.15 -13.22 51.77
C THR A 1089 29.76 -14.51 52.33
N LEU A 1090 31.02 -14.48 52.79
CA LEU A 1090 31.67 -15.64 53.39
C LEU A 1090 30.99 -16.08 54.69
N ASN A 1091 30.59 -15.11 55.53
CA ASN A 1091 29.86 -15.37 56.76
C ASN A 1091 28.44 -15.89 56.49
N GLN A 1092 27.74 -15.36 55.49
CA GLN A 1092 26.43 -15.85 55.05
C GLN A 1092 26.50 -17.31 54.56
N LEU A 1093 27.57 -17.67 53.85
CA LEU A 1093 27.85 -19.05 53.41
C LEU A 1093 28.36 -19.96 54.55
N LYS A 1094 28.46 -19.46 55.78
CA LYS A 1094 29.02 -20.14 56.97
C LYS A 1094 30.43 -20.70 56.74
N SER A 1095 31.24 -20.03 55.91
CA SER A 1095 32.59 -20.48 55.59
C SER A 1095 33.63 -19.77 56.44
N THR A 1096 34.10 -20.43 57.50
CA THR A 1096 35.14 -19.90 58.40
C THR A 1096 36.57 -20.12 57.90
N ARG A 1097 36.76 -20.56 56.64
CA ARG A 1097 38.10 -20.88 56.09
C ARG A 1097 39.05 -19.68 56.04
N TYR A 1098 38.52 -18.45 55.94
CA TYR A 1098 39.33 -17.24 56.02
C TYR A 1098 39.91 -17.03 57.42
N VAL A 1099 39.25 -17.51 58.48
CA VAL A 1099 39.74 -17.46 59.87
C VAL A 1099 41.02 -18.28 59.99
N ASP A 1100 41.02 -19.49 59.42
CA ASP A 1100 42.20 -20.37 59.40
C ASP A 1100 43.34 -19.77 58.55
N ALA A 1101 43.02 -19.28 57.35
CA ALA A 1101 44.00 -18.69 56.44
C ALA A 1101 44.65 -17.41 57.02
N LEU A 1102 43.84 -16.57 57.67
CA LEU A 1102 44.28 -15.34 58.31
C LEU A 1102 44.75 -15.55 59.77
N LYS A 1103 44.63 -16.77 60.32
CA LYS A 1103 44.94 -17.11 61.72
C LYS A 1103 44.25 -16.18 62.73
N LEU A 1104 42.95 -15.97 62.53
CA LEU A 1104 42.10 -15.13 63.39
C LEU A 1104 41.60 -15.95 64.60
N PRO A 1105 41.28 -15.30 65.74
CA PRO A 1105 40.75 -15.98 66.92
C PRO A 1105 39.32 -16.54 66.72
N GLY A 1106 38.57 -15.98 65.77
CA GLY A 1106 37.21 -16.40 65.39
C GLY A 1106 36.71 -15.62 64.18
N PRO A 1107 35.52 -15.96 63.66
CA PRO A 1107 34.87 -15.18 62.60
C PRO A 1107 34.47 -13.78 63.12
N THR A 1108 34.51 -12.78 62.25
CA THR A 1108 34.08 -11.40 62.56
C THR A 1108 33.16 -10.88 61.46
N ASP A 1109 32.19 -10.05 61.84
CA ASP A 1109 31.30 -9.32 60.91
C ASP A 1109 31.77 -7.86 60.70
N ASN A 1110 32.81 -7.42 61.41
CA ASN A 1110 33.32 -6.06 61.31
C ASN A 1110 34.61 -6.01 60.48
N ILE A 1111 34.53 -5.40 59.29
CA ILE A 1111 35.66 -5.25 58.37
C ILE A 1111 36.83 -4.45 58.98
N GLY A 1112 36.54 -3.48 59.85
CA GLY A 1112 37.55 -2.65 60.52
C GLY A 1112 38.40 -3.46 61.51
N GLU A 1113 37.79 -4.38 62.25
CA GLU A 1113 38.51 -5.32 63.11
C GLU A 1113 39.37 -6.27 62.26
N LEU A 1114 38.82 -6.77 61.15
CA LEU A 1114 39.55 -7.64 60.24
C LEU A 1114 40.80 -6.95 59.65
N PHE A 1115 40.69 -5.66 59.28
CA PHE A 1115 41.82 -4.89 58.78
C PHE A 1115 42.96 -4.77 59.79
N GLN A 1116 42.67 -4.57 61.08
CA GLN A 1116 43.68 -4.47 62.13
C GLN A 1116 44.56 -5.73 62.22
N PHE A 1117 43.95 -6.91 62.07
CA PHE A 1117 44.69 -8.18 62.05
C PHE A 1117 45.55 -8.37 60.79
N VAL A 1118 45.19 -7.70 59.69
CA VAL A 1118 45.84 -7.84 58.39
C VAL A 1118 46.93 -6.79 58.14
N TYR A 1119 46.90 -5.61 58.80
CA TYR A 1119 47.87 -4.53 58.58
C TYR A 1119 49.33 -4.95 58.62
N LYS A 1120 49.67 -5.84 59.56
CA LYS A 1120 51.03 -6.37 59.70
C LYS A 1120 51.44 -7.24 58.51
N ARG A 1121 50.49 -7.97 57.89
CA ARG A 1121 50.74 -8.89 56.77
C ARG A 1121 50.79 -8.19 55.42
N CYS A 1122 49.99 -7.13 55.22
CA CYS A 1122 49.98 -6.35 53.98
C CYS A 1122 51.02 -5.22 53.96
N GLY A 1123 51.83 -5.05 55.01
CA GLY A 1123 52.84 -3.98 55.08
C GLY A 1123 52.24 -2.58 55.20
N ALA A 1124 51.02 -2.48 55.73
CA ALA A 1124 50.32 -1.23 55.96
C ALA A 1124 50.70 -0.53 57.28
N LEU A 1125 51.31 -1.26 58.22
CA LEU A 1125 51.64 -0.76 59.55
C LEU A 1125 52.46 0.55 59.49
N GLY A 1126 51.93 1.64 60.06
CA GLY A 1126 52.60 2.95 60.12
C GLY A 1126 52.30 3.91 58.96
N LYS A 1127 51.44 3.54 58.00
CA LYS A 1127 50.92 4.45 56.95
C LYS A 1127 49.70 5.24 57.43
N GLU A 1128 49.24 6.24 56.67
CA GLU A 1128 47.98 6.95 56.98
C GLU A 1128 46.77 5.99 57.00
N PRO A 1129 45.78 6.20 57.89
CA PRO A 1129 44.65 5.28 58.11
C PRO A 1129 43.94 4.85 56.81
N ASP A 1130 43.64 5.81 55.93
CA ASP A 1130 42.96 5.54 54.66
C ASP A 1130 43.81 4.68 53.70
N VAL A 1131 45.13 4.83 53.76
CA VAL A 1131 46.08 4.01 52.99
C VAL A 1131 46.21 2.62 53.62
N GLN A 1132 46.11 2.51 54.95
CA GLN A 1132 46.14 1.22 55.63
C GLN A 1132 44.94 0.35 55.26
N ASN A 1133 43.72 0.91 55.34
CA ASN A 1133 42.48 0.23 54.99
C ASN A 1133 42.51 -0.24 53.54
N ARG A 1134 42.90 0.64 52.61
CA ARG A 1134 42.99 0.31 51.18
C ARG A 1134 43.97 -0.83 50.91
N LEU A 1135 45.15 -0.83 51.53
CA LEU A 1135 46.14 -1.91 51.35
C LEU A 1135 45.69 -3.23 51.99
N ALA A 1136 45.02 -3.18 53.14
CA ALA A 1136 44.43 -4.36 53.77
C ALA A 1136 43.30 -4.95 52.91
N ALA A 1137 42.41 -4.10 52.39
CA ALA A 1137 41.34 -4.49 51.47
C ALA A 1137 41.90 -5.13 50.18
N GLN A 1138 42.90 -4.51 49.55
CA GLN A 1138 43.56 -5.07 48.37
C GLN A 1138 44.19 -6.43 48.64
N PHE A 1139 44.85 -6.60 49.79
CA PHE A 1139 45.43 -7.88 50.20
C PHE A 1139 44.34 -8.96 50.37
N LEU A 1140 43.25 -8.65 51.07
CA LEU A 1140 42.13 -9.58 51.28
C LEU A 1140 41.50 -10.02 49.95
N LEU A 1141 41.23 -9.08 49.04
CA LEU A 1141 40.69 -9.38 47.72
C LEU A 1141 41.66 -10.24 46.89
N GLN A 1142 42.96 -9.99 47.00
CA GLN A 1142 43.98 -10.79 46.32
C GLN A 1142 44.01 -12.24 46.83
N GLU A 1143 43.93 -12.44 48.14
CA GLU A 1143 43.89 -13.77 48.77
C GLU A 1143 42.61 -14.54 48.41
N PHE A 1144 41.46 -13.85 48.41
CA PHE A 1144 40.20 -14.43 47.93
C PHE A 1144 40.27 -14.86 46.45
N ARG A 1145 40.74 -13.97 45.57
CA ARG A 1145 40.83 -14.24 44.13
C ARG A 1145 41.84 -15.34 43.78
N ARG A 1146 42.84 -15.60 44.65
CA ARG A 1146 43.77 -16.73 44.54
C ARG A 1146 43.23 -18.04 45.14
N GLY A 1147 42.09 -18.00 45.82
CA GLY A 1147 41.44 -19.16 46.44
C GLY A 1147 41.93 -19.51 47.84
N ALA A 1148 42.69 -18.64 48.51
CA ALA A 1148 43.22 -18.91 49.85
C ALA A 1148 42.12 -19.09 50.90
N PHE A 1149 40.95 -18.47 50.70
CA PHE A 1149 39.79 -18.60 51.58
C PHE A 1149 38.88 -19.78 51.22
N GLY A 1150 39.21 -20.57 50.20
CA GLY A 1150 38.43 -21.72 49.75
C GLY A 1150 37.77 -21.52 48.39
N ASN A 1151 36.81 -22.40 48.10
CA ASN A 1151 36.19 -22.53 46.79
C ASN A 1151 34.70 -22.20 46.87
N PHE A 1152 34.24 -21.24 46.07
CA PHE A 1152 32.90 -20.67 46.21
C PHE A 1152 32.21 -20.49 44.87
N THR A 1153 30.90 -20.75 44.85
CA THR A 1153 30.00 -20.35 43.76
C THR A 1153 28.99 -19.40 44.38
N LEU A 1154 29.00 -18.15 43.94
CA LEU A 1154 28.35 -17.00 44.58
C LEU A 1154 26.97 -16.72 44.00
N ASP A 1155 26.66 -17.23 42.80
CA ASP A 1155 25.32 -17.07 42.23
C ASP A 1155 24.32 -18.04 42.88
N PRO A 1156 23.06 -17.61 43.06
CA PRO A 1156 22.01 -18.49 43.53
C PRO A 1156 21.74 -19.57 42.47
N ILE A 1157 21.67 -20.82 42.91
CA ILE A 1157 21.31 -21.97 42.09
C ILE A 1157 19.99 -22.47 42.63
N GLU A 1158 18.89 -22.19 41.95
CA GLU A 1158 17.55 -22.56 42.41
C GLU A 1158 17.47 -24.09 42.56
N THR A 1159 17.13 -24.57 43.75
CA THR A 1159 16.63 -25.94 43.89
C THR A 1159 15.24 -25.96 43.28
N ALA A 1160 15.11 -26.63 42.13
CA ALA A 1160 13.87 -26.88 41.39
C ALA A 1160 12.62 -26.57 42.22
N LYS A 1161 11.94 -25.45 41.89
CA LYS A 1161 10.62 -25.15 42.44
C LYS A 1161 9.73 -26.36 42.21
N LYS A 1162 9.42 -27.10 43.28
CA LYS A 1162 8.21 -27.93 43.30
C LYS A 1162 7.07 -26.97 43.04
N SER A 1163 6.35 -27.18 41.94
CA SER A 1163 5.10 -26.52 41.62
C SER A 1163 4.14 -26.61 42.81
N SER A 1164 4.12 -25.59 43.66
CA SER A 1164 3.10 -25.41 44.67
C SER A 1164 1.91 -24.73 44.00
N ALA A 1165 1.07 -25.54 43.38
CA ALA A 1165 -0.34 -25.20 43.25
C ALA A 1165 -0.94 -25.10 44.65
N ASN A 1166 -1.85 -24.13 44.82
CA ASN A 1166 -2.72 -23.89 45.97
C ASN A 1166 -2.09 -23.24 47.22
N SER A 1167 -2.13 -21.91 47.26
CA SER A 1167 -2.49 -21.19 48.48
C SER A 1167 -3.36 -19.98 48.12
N THR A 1168 -4.67 -20.15 48.27
CA THR A 1168 -5.66 -19.07 48.35
C THR A 1168 -5.28 -18.09 49.46
N PRO A 1169 -5.37 -16.77 49.26
CA PRO A 1169 -5.38 -15.82 50.35
C PRO A 1169 -6.80 -15.78 50.96
N GLN A 1170 -6.89 -16.10 52.26
CA GLN A 1170 -8.04 -15.75 53.10
C GLN A 1170 -7.90 -14.30 53.58
N PRO A 1171 -9.02 -13.65 53.96
CA PRO A 1171 -9.36 -12.26 53.64
C PRO A 1171 -8.52 -11.18 54.31
#